data_AF-A0A519SPR8-F1
#
_entry.id   AF-A0A519SPR8-F1
#
_cell.length_a   1.000
_cell.length_b   1.000
_cell.length_c   1.000
_cell.angle_alpha   90.00
_cell.angle_beta   90.00
_cell.angle_gamma   90.00
#
_symmetry.space_group_name_H-M   'P 1'
#
loop_
_entity.id
_entity.type
_entity.pdbx_description
1 polymer ?
#
loop_
_entity_poly.entity_id
_entity_poly.type
_entity_poly.pdbx_seq_one_letter_code
_entity_poly.pdbx_strand_id
1 'polypeptide(L)'
;MQVADFLRLYRLDTEVQTLAARLHGAATPADPARPADDTARGSELRLQLRGLVGSQDAVVAAAAAHHAHPNVFVLHDRDEATLFMADLRHLLPDGPEALLFPSSYKRPYEFDETENANVLMRAEVLNQLNASRQLSADALTAPLVVTYPEALSEKVINRQSLVQNTFTAKVGDKLDVNFLGELLGQYDFEKSDFVYEAGQYAVRGGIVDVFSYANELPYRLELFGDEIESIRTFNPETQLSVEPRTSVSIIPNVQTKLLQERRESFLEFLPRTSCLWIKDVRQLLDIVTTLFDKAEANFQKVLEEAGGMQIVSKPADLFEAGKSLKKCLDEFAIVEFGKRFSFKNAQEFQFTAKPQPSFNKDFERLLKNIRENKIRDYTTIIAADSVRQADRLRTIFDELDPNVQFQHLLIALREGYVDEQLGLAVYTDHQLFERYYRAQETRKFSKKKALTLRELKTLQPGDYVTHQDYGIARFAGLTQIEIGGHIQEAIRLVYRDDDVLTVSIHALHKIAKYSGAEGTPPTMSKLGSPEWENKKKSVKKKVKDIAADLIRLYAKRKSAPGFAFPKDDFLQAELESSFIWEDTPDQAKATEDVKNDMQQPHPMDRLVCGDVGFGKTEIAIRAAFKAAAGGKQVAVLVPTTILAMQHYKTFRDRLANLPVTVEYINRFKTPKQIKETMERVSAGKTDILIGTHALTNKKLQFKDLGLLIIDEEQKFGVKTKDKLKEIKVNVDTLSLSATPIPRTLH
;
A
#
# COMPACT_ATOMS: atom_id res chain seq x y z
N MET A 1 14.08 -19.07 12.21
CA MET A 1 13.68 -20.18 11.34
C MET A 1 13.46 -19.64 9.95
N GLN A 2 13.97 -20.30 8.90
CA GLN A 2 13.62 -19.92 7.53
C GLN A 2 12.27 -20.51 7.13
N VAL A 3 11.57 -19.84 6.20
CA VAL A 3 10.25 -20.30 5.71
C VAL A 3 10.32 -21.69 5.10
N ALA A 4 11.41 -22.00 4.38
CA ALA A 4 11.64 -23.31 3.79
C ALA A 4 11.71 -24.43 4.86
N ASP A 5 12.34 -24.17 6.00
CA ASP A 5 12.41 -25.12 7.12
C ASP A 5 11.03 -25.33 7.76
N PHE A 6 10.27 -24.25 7.92
CA PHE A 6 8.90 -24.29 8.44
C PHE A 6 7.98 -25.13 7.54
N LEU A 7 7.97 -24.86 6.23
CA LEU A 7 7.19 -25.65 5.27
C LEU A 7 7.67 -27.09 5.18
N ARG A 8 8.96 -27.35 5.41
CA ARG A 8 9.50 -28.72 5.44
C ARG A 8 8.87 -29.56 6.54
N LEU A 9 8.52 -28.99 7.70
CA LEU A 9 7.80 -29.72 8.76
C LEU A 9 6.47 -30.28 8.23
N TYR A 10 5.72 -29.45 7.51
CA TYR A 10 4.47 -29.87 6.88
C TYR A 10 4.68 -30.84 5.71
N ARG A 11 5.70 -30.64 4.87
CA ARG A 11 6.00 -31.56 3.75
C ARG A 11 6.46 -32.95 4.20
N LEU A 12 6.93 -33.09 5.44
CA LEU A 12 7.30 -34.37 6.04
C LEU A 12 6.13 -35.05 6.77
N ASP A 13 5.00 -34.35 6.97
CA ASP A 13 3.80 -34.92 7.55
C ASP A 13 3.17 -35.97 6.62
N THR A 14 2.72 -37.09 7.19
CA THR A 14 2.20 -38.21 6.40
C THR A 14 0.85 -37.89 5.73
N GLU A 15 -0.01 -37.11 6.39
CA GLU A 15 -1.28 -36.70 5.79
C GLU A 15 -1.05 -35.70 4.66
N VAL A 16 -0.18 -34.71 4.86
CA VAL A 16 0.19 -33.74 3.82
C VAL A 16 0.89 -34.41 2.64
N GLN A 17 1.77 -35.39 2.86
CA GLN A 17 2.38 -36.17 1.78
C GLN A 17 1.35 -36.97 0.99
N THR A 18 0.40 -37.60 1.68
CA THR A 18 -0.68 -38.34 1.05
C THR A 18 -1.58 -37.41 0.24
N LEU A 19 -1.91 -36.23 0.78
CA LEU A 19 -2.65 -35.18 0.10
C LEU A 19 -1.90 -34.74 -1.18
N ALA A 20 -0.62 -34.37 -1.06
CA ALA A 20 0.21 -33.96 -2.19
C ALA A 20 0.27 -35.04 -3.29
N ALA A 21 0.44 -36.31 -2.90
CA ALA A 21 0.45 -37.43 -3.85
C ALA A 21 -0.89 -37.60 -4.59
N ARG A 22 -2.03 -37.42 -3.90
CA ARG A 22 -3.37 -37.45 -4.54
C ARG A 22 -3.57 -36.31 -5.51
N LEU A 23 -3.16 -35.10 -5.13
CA LEU A 23 -3.25 -33.91 -5.98
C LEU A 23 -2.39 -34.07 -7.24
N HIS A 24 -1.15 -34.57 -7.10
CA HIS A 24 -0.26 -34.84 -8.22
C HIS A 24 -0.83 -35.90 -9.18
N GLY A 25 -1.41 -36.98 -8.62
CA GLY A 25 -2.01 -38.05 -9.41
C GLY A 25 -3.24 -37.62 -10.23
N ALA A 26 -4.09 -36.74 -9.68
CA ALA A 26 -5.26 -36.22 -10.41
C ALA A 26 -4.91 -35.27 -11.55
N ALA A 27 -3.73 -34.67 -11.49
CA ALA A 27 -3.28 -33.67 -12.45
C ALA A 27 -2.46 -34.27 -13.61
N THR A 28 -2.07 -35.55 -13.51
CA THR A 28 -1.41 -36.28 -14.60
C THR A 28 -2.44 -36.68 -15.67
N PRO A 29 -2.26 -36.32 -16.96
CA PRO A 29 -3.18 -36.71 -18.03
C PRO A 29 -3.22 -38.24 -18.21
N ALA A 30 -4.39 -38.78 -18.58
CA ALA A 30 -4.57 -40.23 -18.72
C ALA A 30 -3.79 -40.82 -19.91
N ASP A 31 -3.43 -40.01 -20.91
CA ASP A 31 -2.61 -40.37 -22.07
C ASP A 31 -1.63 -39.23 -22.41
N PRO A 32 -0.30 -39.42 -22.27
CA PRO A 32 0.70 -38.40 -22.59
C PRO A 32 0.82 -38.09 -24.09
N ALA A 33 0.21 -38.89 -24.98
CA ALA A 33 0.20 -38.67 -26.43
C ALA A 33 -0.97 -37.81 -26.94
N ARG A 34 -1.91 -37.43 -26.07
CA ARG A 34 -3.02 -36.52 -26.37
C ARG A 34 -2.83 -35.17 -25.65
N PRO A 35 -3.27 -34.04 -26.24
CA PRO A 35 -3.18 -32.75 -25.57
C PRO A 35 -3.90 -32.77 -24.22
N ALA A 36 -3.30 -32.12 -23.21
CA ALA A 36 -3.74 -32.13 -21.81
C ALA A 36 -5.20 -31.68 -21.57
N ASP A 37 -5.84 -31.05 -22.56
CA ASP A 37 -7.22 -30.57 -22.49
C ASP A 37 -8.28 -31.69 -22.63
N ASP A 38 -7.94 -32.89 -23.16
CA ASP A 38 -8.95 -33.89 -23.56
C ASP A 38 -9.04 -35.15 -22.66
N THR A 39 -8.19 -35.32 -21.63
CA THR A 39 -8.07 -36.61 -20.90
C THR A 39 -7.67 -36.53 -19.41
N ALA A 40 -8.01 -35.46 -18.67
CA ALA A 40 -7.70 -35.41 -17.24
C ALA A 40 -8.65 -36.29 -16.39
N ARG A 41 -8.10 -37.07 -15.44
CA ARG A 41 -8.86 -37.87 -14.45
C ARG A 41 -9.43 -37.02 -13.29
N GLY A 42 -9.24 -35.69 -13.32
CA GLY A 42 -9.53 -34.79 -12.20
C GLY A 42 -10.99 -34.75 -11.75
N SER A 43 -11.94 -35.00 -12.65
CA SER A 43 -13.39 -34.92 -12.37
C SER A 43 -13.87 -35.86 -11.25
N GLU A 44 -13.13 -36.91 -10.91
CA GLU A 44 -13.50 -37.84 -9.84
C GLU A 44 -12.85 -37.53 -8.48
N LEU A 45 -11.80 -36.71 -8.43
CA LEU A 45 -11.10 -36.42 -7.18
C LEU A 45 -11.88 -35.40 -6.34
N ARG A 46 -12.37 -35.84 -5.18
CA ARG A 46 -13.02 -34.98 -4.18
C ARG A 46 -12.35 -35.20 -2.84
N LEU A 47 -11.74 -34.15 -2.29
CA LEU A 47 -11.04 -34.17 -1.01
C LEU A 47 -11.71 -33.22 -0.02
N GLN A 48 -11.67 -33.56 1.26
CA GLN A 48 -12.15 -32.71 2.36
C GLN A 48 -11.07 -32.58 3.42
N LEU A 49 -10.56 -31.37 3.60
CA LEU A 49 -9.62 -31.04 4.66
C LEU A 49 -10.38 -30.47 5.84
N ARG A 50 -10.48 -31.26 6.91
CA ARG A 50 -11.22 -30.92 8.13
C ARG A 50 -10.26 -30.46 9.21
N GLY A 51 -10.73 -29.53 10.05
CA GLY A 51 -10.01 -29.14 11.28
C GLY A 51 -8.85 -28.17 11.09
N LEU A 52 -8.69 -27.58 9.90
CA LEU A 52 -7.74 -26.49 9.65
C LEU A 52 -8.16 -25.22 10.41
N VAL A 53 -7.19 -24.52 10.99
CA VAL A 53 -7.42 -23.30 11.78
C VAL A 53 -6.44 -22.18 11.41
N GLY A 54 -6.91 -20.94 11.38
CA GLY A 54 -6.08 -19.76 11.13
C GLY A 54 -5.37 -19.83 9.78
N SER A 55 -4.08 -19.48 9.74
CA SER A 55 -3.23 -19.58 8.55
C SER A 55 -2.79 -21.01 8.20
N GLN A 56 -3.18 -22.04 8.97
CA GLN A 56 -2.80 -23.43 8.68
C GLN A 56 -3.31 -23.88 7.31
N ASP A 57 -4.44 -23.34 6.83
CA ASP A 57 -4.94 -23.64 5.49
C ASP A 57 -3.98 -23.20 4.38
N ALA A 58 -3.40 -22.00 4.47
CA ALA A 58 -2.40 -21.49 3.55
C ALA A 58 -1.08 -22.26 3.66
N VAL A 59 -0.72 -22.69 4.87
CA VAL A 59 0.47 -23.52 5.11
C VAL A 59 0.33 -24.89 4.47
N VAL A 60 -0.80 -25.57 4.65
CA VAL A 60 -1.09 -26.87 4.02
C VAL A 60 -1.19 -26.72 2.50
N ALA A 61 -1.82 -25.65 2.00
CA ALA A 61 -1.85 -25.35 0.57
C ALA A 61 -0.44 -25.15 0.00
N ALA A 62 0.40 -24.34 0.64
CA ALA A 62 1.78 -24.08 0.22
C ALA A 62 2.68 -25.34 0.29
N ALA A 63 2.40 -26.24 1.25
CA ALA A 63 3.12 -27.50 1.39
C ALA A 63 2.69 -28.57 0.38
N ALA A 64 1.39 -28.70 0.08
CA ALA A 64 0.82 -29.80 -0.68
C ALA A 64 0.55 -29.50 -2.17
N ALA A 65 0.26 -28.24 -2.53
CA ALA A 65 -0.24 -27.90 -3.87
C ALA A 65 0.87 -27.53 -4.88
N HIS A 66 2.13 -27.55 -4.46
CA HIS A 66 3.25 -26.97 -5.19
C HIS A 66 3.84 -27.93 -6.24
N HIS A 67 3.64 -27.62 -7.54
CA HIS A 67 4.68 -27.57 -8.62
C HIS A 67 4.23 -27.93 -10.05
N ALA A 68 3.07 -28.54 -10.28
CA ALA A 68 2.78 -29.08 -11.62
C ALA A 68 1.64 -28.40 -12.39
N HIS A 69 0.60 -27.88 -11.71
CA HIS A 69 -0.61 -27.36 -12.39
C HIS A 69 -1.25 -26.19 -11.62
N PRO A 70 -2.09 -25.36 -12.27
CA PRO A 70 -2.72 -24.23 -11.61
C PRO A 70 -3.62 -24.67 -10.46
N ASN A 71 -3.51 -23.96 -9.33
CA ASN A 71 -4.41 -24.13 -8.19
C ASN A 71 -5.26 -22.87 -8.05
N VAL A 72 -6.57 -23.04 -7.91
CA VAL A 72 -7.52 -21.93 -7.72
C VAL A 72 -8.14 -22.04 -6.35
N PHE A 73 -7.89 -21.07 -5.49
CA PHE A 73 -8.41 -20.97 -4.13
C PHE A 73 -9.61 -20.02 -4.09
N VAL A 74 -10.80 -20.55 -3.78
CA VAL A 74 -12.04 -19.79 -3.64
C VAL A 74 -12.37 -19.63 -2.15
N LEU A 75 -12.16 -18.42 -1.64
CA LEU A 75 -12.38 -18.03 -0.24
C LEU A 75 -13.81 -17.47 -0.06
N HIS A 76 -14.21 -17.08 1.16
CA HIS A 76 -15.57 -16.59 1.41
C HIS A 76 -15.86 -15.25 0.76
N ASP A 77 -14.88 -14.33 0.76
CA ASP A 77 -15.03 -12.97 0.25
C ASP A 77 -13.66 -12.37 -0.18
N ARG A 78 -13.69 -11.12 -0.66
CA ARG A 78 -12.50 -10.39 -1.13
C ARG A 78 -11.46 -10.19 -0.04
N ASP A 79 -11.88 -9.90 1.19
CA ASP A 79 -10.96 -9.59 2.27
C ASP A 79 -10.21 -10.86 2.69
N GLU A 80 -10.92 -11.96 2.90
CA GLU A 80 -10.31 -13.25 3.19
C GLU A 80 -9.40 -13.73 2.06
N ALA A 81 -9.82 -13.60 0.80
CA ALA A 81 -8.99 -13.90 -0.37
C ALA A 81 -7.68 -13.09 -0.37
N THR A 82 -7.75 -11.80 -0.03
CA THR A 82 -6.56 -10.93 0.04
C THR A 82 -5.62 -11.36 1.17
N LEU A 83 -6.16 -11.70 2.35
CA LEU A 83 -5.35 -12.17 3.48
C LEU A 83 -4.71 -13.54 3.20
N PHE A 84 -5.46 -14.46 2.60
CA PHE A 84 -4.96 -15.79 2.22
C PHE A 84 -3.86 -15.70 1.15
N MET A 85 -4.04 -14.83 0.16
CA MET A 85 -3.00 -14.56 -0.85
C MET A 85 -1.73 -13.98 -0.19
N ALA A 86 -1.87 -13.07 0.77
CA ALA A 86 -0.71 -12.53 1.50
C ALA A 86 0.06 -13.63 2.25
N ASP A 87 -0.64 -14.54 2.93
CA ASP A 87 -0.02 -15.70 3.58
C ASP A 87 0.73 -16.58 2.56
N LEU A 88 0.13 -16.88 1.41
CA LEU A 88 0.81 -17.67 0.35
C LEU A 88 2.09 -16.99 -0.15
N ARG A 89 2.07 -15.67 -0.37
CA ARG A 89 3.26 -14.91 -0.81
C ARG A 89 4.38 -14.95 0.23
N HIS A 90 4.02 -14.83 1.50
CA HIS A 90 4.96 -14.95 2.60
C HIS A 90 5.53 -16.36 2.77
N LEU A 91 4.72 -17.39 2.52
CA LEU A 91 5.11 -18.79 2.61
C LEU A 91 5.95 -19.24 1.40
N LEU A 92 5.75 -18.63 0.23
CA LEU A 92 6.39 -19.00 -1.03
C LEU A 92 7.13 -17.80 -1.67
N PRO A 93 8.14 -17.20 -1.01
CA PRO A 93 8.81 -16.01 -1.53
C PRO A 93 9.56 -16.26 -2.85
N ASP A 94 10.08 -17.48 -3.05
CA ASP A 94 10.77 -17.92 -4.27
C ASP A 94 9.92 -18.90 -5.11
N GLY A 95 8.63 -19.04 -4.79
CA GLY A 95 7.70 -19.97 -5.45
C GLY A 95 6.87 -19.33 -6.57
N PRO A 96 5.83 -20.03 -7.09
CA PRO A 96 4.90 -19.45 -8.04
C PRO A 96 4.21 -18.24 -7.43
N GLU A 97 4.08 -17.19 -8.23
CA GLU A 97 3.39 -16.00 -7.82
C GLU A 97 1.91 -16.29 -7.49
N ALA A 98 1.49 -15.88 -6.28
CA ALA A 98 0.09 -15.90 -5.90
C ALA A 98 -0.61 -14.63 -6.40
N LEU A 99 -1.64 -14.82 -7.23
CA LEU A 99 -2.36 -13.77 -7.93
C LEU A 99 -3.81 -13.70 -7.46
N LEU A 100 -4.31 -12.50 -7.19
CA LEU A 100 -5.72 -12.27 -6.90
C LEU A 100 -6.50 -12.14 -8.22
N PHE A 101 -7.59 -12.89 -8.36
CA PHE A 101 -8.58 -12.69 -9.41
C PHE A 101 -9.81 -11.95 -8.84
N PRO A 102 -9.89 -10.61 -8.98
CA PRO A 102 -10.97 -9.82 -8.38
C PRO A 102 -12.21 -9.73 -9.29
N SER A 103 -13.30 -9.22 -8.75
CA SER A 103 -14.44 -8.73 -9.54
C SER A 103 -14.08 -7.41 -10.25
N SER A 104 -14.55 -7.20 -11.49
CA SER A 104 -14.27 -5.97 -12.23
C SER A 104 -14.97 -4.73 -11.66
N TYR A 105 -16.04 -4.90 -10.89
CA TYR A 105 -16.92 -3.81 -10.44
C TYR A 105 -16.47 -3.18 -9.12
N LYS A 106 -16.68 -1.86 -8.98
CA LYS A 106 -16.33 -1.11 -7.76
C LYS A 106 -17.15 -1.50 -6.54
N ARG A 107 -18.41 -1.90 -6.75
CA ARG A 107 -19.35 -2.23 -5.69
C ARG A 107 -20.04 -3.55 -5.98
N PRO A 108 -20.15 -4.43 -4.97
CA PRO A 108 -21.01 -5.61 -5.10
C PRO A 108 -22.42 -5.16 -5.52
N TYR A 109 -23.00 -5.84 -6.51
CA TYR A 109 -24.38 -5.63 -6.98
C TYR A 109 -24.65 -4.34 -7.79
N GLU A 110 -23.64 -3.53 -8.12
CA GLU A 110 -23.75 -2.36 -9.01
C GLU A 110 -22.83 -2.54 -10.22
N PHE A 111 -23.40 -2.76 -11.41
CA PHE A 111 -22.66 -3.10 -12.64
C PHE A 111 -22.28 -1.88 -13.51
N ASP A 112 -22.49 -0.67 -12.99
CA ASP A 112 -22.38 0.58 -13.77
C ASP A 112 -20.95 1.16 -13.77
N GLU A 113 -20.12 0.82 -12.78
CA GLU A 113 -18.75 1.33 -12.67
C GLU A 113 -17.73 0.21 -12.41
N THR A 114 -16.82 0.02 -13.37
CA THR A 114 -15.64 -0.85 -13.20
C THR A 114 -14.48 -0.09 -12.56
N GLU A 115 -13.62 -0.83 -11.87
CA GLU A 115 -12.34 -0.32 -11.38
C GLU A 115 -11.24 -0.77 -12.33
N ASN A 116 -10.61 0.17 -13.06
CA ASN A 116 -9.57 -0.13 -14.04
C ASN A 116 -8.51 -1.08 -13.45
N ALA A 117 -8.08 -0.87 -12.20
CA ALA A 117 -7.11 -1.73 -11.52
C ALA A 117 -7.54 -3.20 -11.43
N ASN A 118 -8.81 -3.49 -11.15
CA ASN A 118 -9.31 -4.87 -11.05
C ASN A 118 -9.39 -5.52 -12.44
N VAL A 119 -9.70 -4.74 -13.47
CA VAL A 119 -9.68 -5.20 -14.87
C VAL A 119 -8.26 -5.61 -15.27
N LEU A 120 -7.24 -4.84 -14.87
CA LEU A 120 -5.83 -5.18 -15.12
C LEU A 120 -5.45 -6.51 -14.44
N MET A 121 -5.79 -6.66 -13.16
CA MET A 121 -5.50 -7.87 -12.38
C MET A 121 -6.16 -9.12 -13.00
N ARG A 122 -7.41 -9.01 -13.47
CA ARG A 122 -8.09 -10.12 -14.15
C ARG A 122 -7.38 -10.51 -15.43
N ALA A 123 -6.97 -9.54 -16.26
CA ALA A 123 -6.25 -9.81 -17.50
C ALA A 123 -4.90 -10.49 -17.22
N GLU A 124 -4.15 -10.01 -16.23
CA GLU A 124 -2.89 -10.60 -15.79
C GLU A 124 -3.04 -12.08 -15.40
N VAL A 125 -4.06 -12.41 -14.58
CA VAL A 125 -4.36 -13.80 -14.21
C VAL A 125 -4.63 -14.67 -15.44
N LEU A 126 -5.45 -14.21 -16.38
CA LEU A 126 -5.77 -14.97 -17.60
C LEU A 126 -4.54 -15.21 -18.47
N ASN A 127 -3.62 -14.24 -18.55
CA ASN A 127 -2.36 -14.42 -19.29
C ASN A 127 -1.43 -15.42 -18.64
N GLN A 128 -1.26 -15.34 -17.31
CA GLN A 128 -0.42 -16.27 -16.56
C GLN A 128 -0.95 -17.70 -16.70
N LEU A 129 -2.27 -17.87 -16.63
CA LEU A 129 -2.93 -19.14 -16.90
C LEU A 129 -2.69 -19.63 -18.34
N ASN A 130 -2.78 -18.75 -19.34
CA ASN A 130 -2.54 -19.11 -20.74
C ASN A 130 -1.06 -19.46 -21.02
N ALA A 131 -0.12 -18.69 -20.47
CA ALA A 131 1.32 -18.94 -20.60
C ALA A 131 1.72 -20.29 -19.97
N SER A 132 1.14 -20.61 -18.80
CA SER A 132 1.41 -21.89 -18.11
C SER A 132 0.97 -23.13 -18.90
N ARG A 133 0.04 -23.00 -19.86
CA ARG A 133 -0.40 -24.10 -20.73
C ARG A 133 0.56 -24.42 -21.88
N GLN A 134 1.39 -23.46 -22.30
CA GLN A 134 2.15 -23.54 -23.56
C GLN A 134 3.60 -24.00 -23.39
N LEU A 135 4.10 -24.04 -22.16
CA LEU A 135 5.50 -24.34 -21.87
C LEU A 135 5.65 -25.77 -21.33
N SER A 136 6.77 -26.41 -21.68
CA SER A 136 7.16 -27.75 -21.22
C SER A 136 7.32 -27.80 -19.69
N ALA A 137 7.07 -28.98 -19.12
CA ALA A 137 7.05 -29.27 -17.67
C ALA A 137 8.28 -28.79 -16.86
N ASP A 138 9.40 -28.48 -17.51
CA ASP A 138 10.67 -28.12 -16.87
C ASP A 138 10.92 -26.61 -16.70
N ALA A 139 10.05 -25.71 -17.17
CA ALA A 139 10.42 -24.29 -17.35
C ALA A 139 9.70 -23.23 -16.49
N LEU A 140 8.56 -23.49 -15.84
CA LEU A 140 7.88 -22.53 -14.93
C LEU A 140 6.90 -23.24 -13.99
N THR A 141 6.82 -22.80 -12.73
CA THR A 141 5.80 -23.23 -11.77
C THR A 141 4.43 -22.62 -12.11
N ALA A 142 3.39 -23.45 -12.19
CA ALA A 142 2.03 -22.99 -12.49
C ALA A 142 1.51 -21.98 -11.44
N PRO A 143 0.69 -20.97 -11.85
CA PRO A 143 0.26 -19.90 -10.96
C PRO A 143 -0.68 -20.39 -9.85
N LEU A 144 -0.64 -19.70 -8.70
CA LEU A 144 -1.61 -19.85 -7.62
C LEU A 144 -2.64 -18.72 -7.74
N VAL A 145 -3.87 -19.05 -8.11
CA VAL A 145 -4.93 -18.05 -8.27
C VAL A 145 -5.81 -18.04 -7.03
N VAL A 146 -5.98 -16.89 -6.42
CA VAL A 146 -6.84 -16.68 -5.26
C VAL A 146 -8.04 -15.83 -5.68
N THR A 147 -9.25 -16.25 -5.32
CA THR A 147 -10.50 -15.64 -5.76
C THR A 147 -11.61 -15.83 -4.73
N TYR A 148 -12.79 -15.30 -5.02
CA TYR A 148 -13.98 -15.31 -4.18
C TYR A 148 -15.25 -15.33 -5.05
N PRO A 149 -16.43 -15.72 -4.51
CA PRO A 149 -17.63 -16.00 -5.29
C PRO A 149 -18.06 -14.88 -6.25
N GLU A 150 -18.04 -13.62 -5.81
CA GLU A 150 -18.44 -12.46 -6.62
C GLU A 150 -17.50 -12.21 -7.81
N ALA A 151 -16.24 -12.66 -7.75
CA ALA A 151 -15.31 -12.53 -8.87
C ALA A 151 -15.55 -13.60 -9.96
N LEU A 152 -16.13 -14.75 -9.57
CA LEU A 152 -16.46 -15.87 -10.46
C LEU A 152 -17.84 -15.74 -11.12
N SER A 153 -18.66 -14.78 -10.71
CA SER A 153 -19.95 -14.51 -11.36
C SER A 153 -19.79 -13.84 -12.73
N GLU A 154 -18.64 -13.22 -13.01
CA GLU A 154 -18.36 -12.54 -14.27
C GLU A 154 -17.68 -13.50 -15.26
N LYS A 155 -18.23 -13.62 -16.46
CA LYS A 155 -17.57 -14.37 -17.54
C LYS A 155 -16.33 -13.64 -18.04
N VAL A 156 -15.37 -14.40 -18.53
CA VAL A 156 -14.10 -13.91 -19.08
C VAL A 156 -14.11 -14.00 -20.60
N ILE A 157 -13.21 -13.24 -21.24
CA ILE A 157 -12.94 -13.43 -22.66
C ILE A 157 -12.44 -14.86 -22.89
N ASN A 158 -12.93 -15.51 -23.94
CA ASN A 158 -12.45 -16.85 -24.24
C ASN A 158 -10.98 -16.86 -24.67
N ARG A 159 -10.33 -18.03 -24.57
CA ARG A 159 -8.91 -18.15 -24.90
C ARG A 159 -8.57 -17.75 -26.34
N GLN A 160 -9.41 -18.13 -27.31
CA GLN A 160 -9.15 -17.83 -28.73
C GLN A 160 -9.09 -16.33 -28.97
N SER A 161 -10.07 -15.60 -28.44
CA SER A 161 -10.10 -14.14 -28.53
C SER A 161 -9.00 -13.50 -27.70
N LEU A 162 -8.64 -14.02 -26.52
CA LEU A 162 -7.50 -13.53 -25.76
C LEU A 162 -6.20 -13.64 -26.57
N VAL A 163 -5.91 -14.80 -27.16
CA VAL A 163 -4.69 -15.04 -27.96
C VAL A 163 -4.68 -14.19 -29.23
N GLN A 164 -5.80 -14.11 -29.95
CA GLN A 164 -5.91 -13.27 -31.15
C GLN A 164 -5.70 -11.79 -30.87
N ASN A 165 -6.10 -11.33 -29.69
CA ASN A 165 -6.00 -9.94 -29.27
C ASN A 165 -4.77 -9.68 -28.39
N THR A 166 -3.89 -10.66 -28.18
CA THR A 166 -2.65 -10.47 -27.43
C THR A 166 -1.48 -10.42 -28.39
N PHE A 167 -0.84 -9.27 -28.48
CA PHE A 167 0.39 -9.14 -29.23
C PHE A 167 1.57 -9.55 -28.36
N THR A 168 2.37 -10.51 -28.82
CA THR A 168 3.60 -10.93 -28.13
C THR A 168 4.80 -10.66 -29.02
N ALA A 169 5.88 -10.14 -28.44
CA ALA A 169 7.16 -9.97 -29.12
C ALA A 169 8.33 -10.30 -28.19
N LYS A 170 9.44 -10.75 -28.77
CA LYS A 170 10.70 -11.10 -28.08
C LYS A 170 11.85 -10.26 -28.62
N VAL A 171 12.91 -10.16 -27.81
CA VAL A 171 14.18 -9.59 -28.28
C VAL A 171 14.69 -10.44 -29.47
N GLY A 172 15.04 -9.79 -30.57
CA GLY A 172 15.44 -10.40 -31.84
C GLY A 172 14.30 -10.62 -32.85
N ASP A 173 13.04 -10.34 -32.48
CA ASP A 173 11.93 -10.43 -33.44
C ASP A 173 12.01 -9.31 -34.48
N LYS A 174 11.67 -9.65 -35.74
CA LYS A 174 11.60 -8.69 -36.84
C LYS A 174 10.28 -7.93 -36.85
N LEU A 175 10.32 -6.69 -36.39
CA LEU A 175 9.17 -5.80 -36.25
C LEU A 175 9.60 -4.38 -36.61
N ASP A 176 8.73 -3.64 -37.30
CA ASP A 176 8.95 -2.21 -37.53
C ASP A 176 8.04 -1.35 -36.65
N VAL A 177 8.48 -0.11 -36.46
CA VAL A 177 7.83 0.86 -35.57
C VAL A 177 6.45 1.27 -36.09
N ASN A 178 6.24 1.29 -37.42
CA ASN A 178 4.96 1.69 -38.02
C ASN A 178 3.90 0.62 -37.75
N PHE A 179 4.24 -0.65 -37.96
CA PHE A 179 3.40 -1.79 -37.66
C PHE A 179 2.98 -1.79 -36.18
N LEU A 180 3.93 -1.59 -35.25
CA LEU A 180 3.62 -1.48 -33.82
C LEU A 180 2.67 -0.31 -33.53
N GLY A 181 2.90 0.85 -34.14
CA GLY A 181 2.01 2.01 -33.99
C GLY A 181 0.60 1.78 -34.51
N GLU A 182 0.46 1.16 -35.68
CA GLU A 182 -0.83 0.80 -36.27
C GLU A 182 -1.58 -0.22 -35.44
N LEU A 183 -0.88 -1.27 -34.97
CA LEU A 183 -1.44 -2.31 -34.11
C LEU A 183 -1.95 -1.73 -32.79
N LEU A 184 -1.16 -0.88 -32.13
CA LEU A 184 -1.55 -0.23 -30.89
C LEU A 184 -2.75 0.70 -31.09
N GLY A 185 -2.81 1.40 -32.23
CA GLY A 185 -3.98 2.16 -32.64
C GLY A 185 -5.23 1.29 -32.85
N GLN A 186 -5.10 0.11 -33.46
CA GLN A 186 -6.20 -0.86 -33.60
C GLN A 186 -6.66 -1.42 -32.25
N TYR A 187 -5.74 -1.51 -31.29
CA TYR A 187 -6.01 -1.93 -29.91
C TYR A 187 -6.61 -0.80 -29.04
N ASP A 188 -7.01 0.32 -29.65
CA ASP A 188 -7.55 1.52 -29.00
C ASP A 188 -6.60 2.12 -27.95
N PHE A 189 -5.28 1.92 -28.09
CA PHE A 189 -4.33 2.65 -27.26
C PHE A 189 -4.25 4.11 -27.70
N GLU A 190 -4.22 5.01 -26.72
CA GLU A 190 -4.06 6.43 -26.94
C GLU A 190 -2.61 6.74 -27.29
N LYS A 191 -2.39 7.29 -28.49
CA LYS A 191 -1.07 7.82 -28.87
C LYS A 191 -0.76 9.08 -28.08
N SER A 192 0.39 9.09 -27.42
CA SER A 192 0.85 10.18 -26.56
C SER A 192 2.34 10.45 -26.79
N ASP A 193 2.83 11.61 -26.35
CA ASP A 193 4.28 11.92 -26.43
C ASP A 193 5.10 11.12 -25.40
N PHE A 194 4.48 10.80 -24.27
CA PHE A 194 5.05 10.05 -23.16
C PHE A 194 3.94 9.24 -22.50
N VAL A 195 4.29 7.99 -22.18
CA VAL A 195 3.39 7.02 -21.58
C VAL A 195 3.38 7.17 -20.06
N TYR A 196 2.21 7.43 -19.48
CA TYR A 196 2.02 7.60 -18.03
C TYR A 196 0.99 6.64 -17.45
N GLU A 197 -0.04 6.30 -18.21
CA GLU A 197 -1.18 5.50 -17.77
C GLU A 197 -1.39 4.30 -18.70
N ALA A 198 -1.99 3.23 -18.17
CA ALA A 198 -2.33 2.04 -18.95
C ALA A 198 -3.26 2.41 -20.11
N GLY A 199 -3.02 1.83 -21.28
CA GLY A 199 -3.70 2.17 -22.53
C GLY A 199 -3.02 3.27 -23.34
N GLN A 200 -1.86 3.79 -22.91
CA GLN A 200 -1.10 4.77 -23.69
C GLN A 200 0.09 4.13 -24.40
N TYR A 201 0.43 4.67 -25.57
CA TYR A 201 1.71 4.38 -26.24
C TYR A 201 2.37 5.65 -26.77
N ALA A 202 3.69 5.60 -26.96
CA ALA A 202 4.49 6.67 -27.55
C ALA A 202 5.52 6.10 -28.51
N VAL A 203 5.73 6.78 -29.64
CA VAL A 203 6.69 6.37 -30.67
C VAL A 203 7.73 7.48 -30.84
N ARG A 204 9.00 7.12 -30.67
CA ARG A 204 10.14 8.06 -30.67
C ARG A 204 11.33 7.46 -31.44
N GLY A 205 11.35 7.66 -32.76
CA GLY A 205 12.36 7.04 -33.63
C GLY A 205 12.25 5.52 -33.56
N GLY A 206 13.34 4.84 -33.23
CA GLY A 206 13.38 3.39 -33.00
C GLY A 206 12.80 2.93 -31.65
N ILE A 207 12.24 3.82 -30.83
CA ILE A 207 11.74 3.47 -29.49
C ILE A 207 10.22 3.49 -29.48
N VAL A 208 9.61 2.40 -29.00
CA VAL A 208 8.17 2.31 -28.73
C VAL A 208 7.97 2.09 -27.24
N ASP A 209 7.39 3.08 -26.57
CA ASP A 209 6.92 2.94 -25.20
C ASP A 209 5.44 2.57 -25.21
N VAL A 210 5.03 1.60 -24.39
CA VAL A 210 3.64 1.14 -24.33
C VAL A 210 3.29 0.69 -22.91
N PHE A 211 2.14 1.15 -22.40
CA PHE A 211 1.62 0.70 -21.11
C PHE A 211 0.43 -0.22 -21.33
N SER A 212 0.70 -1.52 -21.43
CA SER A 212 -0.37 -2.50 -21.57
C SER A 212 -1.26 -2.54 -20.32
N TYR A 213 -2.54 -2.85 -20.52
CA TYR A 213 -3.51 -3.01 -19.45
C TYR A 213 -3.19 -4.19 -18.50
N ALA A 214 -2.31 -5.12 -18.84
CA ALA A 214 -2.07 -6.31 -18.02
C ALA A 214 -0.76 -6.28 -17.23
N ASN A 215 -0.12 -5.11 -17.08
CA ASN A 215 1.21 -5.01 -16.48
C ASN A 215 1.29 -3.90 -15.42
N GLU A 216 2.13 -4.09 -14.41
CA GLU A 216 2.37 -3.08 -13.36
C GLU A 216 3.18 -1.88 -13.86
N LEU A 217 4.10 -2.11 -14.82
CA LEU A 217 4.96 -1.10 -15.41
C LEU A 217 4.86 -1.12 -16.95
N PRO A 218 4.97 0.04 -17.61
CA PRO A 218 5.05 0.10 -19.06
C PRO A 218 6.36 -0.49 -19.60
N TYR A 219 6.32 -0.91 -20.85
CA TYR A 219 7.46 -1.43 -21.60
C TYR A 219 8.03 -0.37 -22.53
N ARG A 220 9.35 -0.37 -22.64
CA ARG A 220 10.15 0.31 -23.66
C ARG A 220 10.73 -0.74 -24.57
N LEU A 221 10.32 -0.73 -25.83
CA LEU A 221 10.90 -1.53 -26.90
C LEU A 221 11.88 -0.64 -27.66
N GLU A 222 13.14 -1.02 -27.70
CA GLU A 222 14.19 -0.37 -28.49
C GLU A 222 14.43 -1.21 -29.75
N LEU A 223 14.21 -0.61 -30.91
CA LEU A 223 14.35 -1.24 -32.22
C LEU A 223 15.55 -0.66 -32.97
N PHE A 224 16.30 -1.54 -33.63
CA PHE A 224 17.38 -1.18 -34.55
C PHE A 224 17.01 -1.65 -35.96
N GLY A 225 16.60 -0.71 -36.81
CA GLY A 225 16.05 -1.04 -38.13
C GLY A 225 14.68 -1.70 -38.00
N ASP A 226 14.58 -2.97 -38.40
CA ASP A 226 13.39 -3.81 -38.36
C ASP A 226 13.48 -4.91 -37.29
N GLU A 227 14.33 -4.76 -36.26
CA GLU A 227 14.55 -5.77 -35.22
C GLU A 227 14.48 -5.19 -33.81
N ILE A 228 13.85 -5.91 -32.87
CA ILE A 228 13.84 -5.53 -31.44
C ILE A 228 15.20 -5.84 -30.82
N GLU A 229 15.97 -4.79 -30.49
CA GLU A 229 17.27 -4.89 -29.83
C GLU A 229 17.12 -5.12 -28.32
N SER A 230 16.18 -4.41 -27.68
CA SER A 230 15.99 -4.53 -26.23
C SER A 230 14.55 -4.25 -25.79
N ILE A 231 14.11 -4.97 -24.75
CA ILE A 231 12.83 -4.73 -24.09
C ILE A 231 13.12 -4.45 -22.61
N ARG A 232 12.59 -3.36 -22.06
CA ARG A 232 12.76 -3.00 -20.65
C ARG A 232 11.45 -2.52 -20.06
N THR A 233 11.18 -2.81 -18.80
CA THR A 233 10.17 -2.06 -18.05
C THR A 233 10.73 -0.67 -17.71
N PHE A 234 9.87 0.33 -17.57
CA PHE A 234 10.30 1.65 -17.11
C PHE A 234 9.28 2.25 -16.14
N ASN A 235 9.73 3.18 -15.31
CA ASN A 235 8.84 3.85 -14.38
C ASN A 235 8.09 4.98 -15.11
N PRO A 236 6.73 4.98 -15.17
CA PRO A 236 5.96 5.96 -15.95
C PRO A 236 6.11 7.40 -15.43
N GLU A 237 6.50 7.59 -14.17
CA GLU A 237 6.70 8.94 -13.61
C GLU A 237 8.07 9.52 -13.97
N THR A 238 9.13 8.71 -13.87
CA THR A 238 10.52 9.15 -14.09
C THR A 238 11.00 8.93 -15.52
N GLN A 239 10.29 8.11 -16.30
CA GLN A 239 10.63 7.70 -17.67
C GLN A 239 11.97 6.93 -17.78
N LEU A 240 12.53 6.50 -16.64
CA LEU A 240 13.76 5.73 -16.53
C LEU A 240 13.46 4.23 -16.55
N SER A 241 14.27 3.47 -17.27
CA SER A 241 14.22 2.00 -17.29
C SER A 241 14.45 1.42 -15.91
N VAL A 242 13.79 0.29 -15.63
CA VAL A 242 13.82 -0.43 -14.35
C VAL A 242 14.48 -1.79 -14.55
N GLU A 243 13.84 -2.71 -15.26
CA GLU A 243 14.34 -4.08 -15.47
C GLU A 243 14.34 -4.48 -16.95
N PRO A 244 15.38 -5.19 -17.43
CA PRO A 244 15.34 -5.79 -18.76
C PRO A 244 14.36 -6.96 -18.81
N ARG A 245 13.76 -7.19 -19.97
CA ARG A 245 12.83 -8.29 -20.24
C ARG A 245 13.19 -8.97 -21.55
N THR A 246 12.97 -10.28 -21.63
CA THR A 246 13.24 -11.07 -22.84
C THR A 246 12.08 -11.03 -23.84
N SER A 247 10.89 -10.66 -23.37
CA SER A 247 9.66 -10.61 -24.15
C SER A 247 8.67 -9.60 -23.57
N VAL A 248 7.72 -9.18 -24.39
CA VAL A 248 6.59 -8.32 -24.03
C VAL A 248 5.29 -8.95 -24.50
N SER A 249 4.23 -8.77 -23.72
CA SER A 249 2.85 -9.12 -24.07
C SER A 249 1.99 -7.87 -23.93
N ILE A 250 1.37 -7.44 -25.03
CA ILE A 250 0.54 -6.24 -25.11
C ILE A 250 -0.90 -6.64 -25.38
N ILE A 251 -1.78 -6.20 -24.48
CA ILE A 251 -3.21 -6.52 -24.49
C ILE A 251 -4.04 -5.24 -24.57
N PRO A 252 -5.06 -5.20 -25.45
CA PRO A 252 -6.01 -4.10 -25.61
C PRO A 252 -6.96 -3.95 -24.42
N ASN A 253 -7.70 -2.85 -24.42
CA ASN A 253 -8.81 -2.70 -23.48
C ASN A 253 -9.96 -3.65 -23.87
N VAL A 254 -9.99 -4.82 -23.24
CA VAL A 254 -10.96 -5.90 -23.48
C VAL A 254 -12.42 -5.48 -23.22
N GLN A 255 -12.66 -4.34 -22.55
CA GLN A 255 -14.02 -3.94 -22.18
C GLN A 255 -14.72 -3.02 -23.19
N THR A 256 -13.99 -2.24 -23.99
CA THR A 256 -14.60 -1.03 -24.59
C THR A 256 -15.07 -1.21 -26.04
N LYS A 257 -14.52 -2.14 -26.84
CA LYS A 257 -14.96 -2.28 -28.24
C LYS A 257 -14.53 -3.58 -28.95
N LEU A 258 -15.07 -4.71 -28.50
CA LEU A 258 -15.19 -5.87 -29.37
C LEU A 258 -16.63 -6.39 -29.28
N LEU A 259 -17.50 -5.83 -30.13
CA LEU A 259 -18.90 -6.22 -30.36
C LEU A 259 -19.09 -7.68 -30.84
N GLN A 260 -18.04 -8.50 -30.79
CA GLN A 260 -17.99 -9.89 -31.23
C GLN A 260 -17.24 -10.81 -30.24
N GLU A 261 -17.02 -10.38 -28.99
CA GLU A 261 -16.39 -11.27 -28.00
C GLU A 261 -17.29 -12.43 -27.60
N ARG A 262 -16.80 -13.65 -27.78
CA ARG A 262 -17.35 -14.82 -27.11
C ARG A 262 -16.75 -14.87 -25.71
N ARG A 263 -17.60 -14.76 -24.71
CA ARG A 263 -17.23 -14.94 -23.30
C ARG A 263 -17.55 -16.35 -22.83
N GLU A 264 -16.72 -16.85 -21.93
CA GLU A 264 -16.84 -18.18 -21.33
C GLU A 264 -16.72 -18.10 -19.81
N SER A 265 -17.07 -19.20 -19.14
CA SER A 265 -16.87 -19.28 -17.69
C SER A 265 -15.40 -19.13 -17.34
N PHE A 266 -15.07 -18.48 -16.21
CA PHE A 266 -13.70 -18.51 -15.72
C PHE A 266 -13.19 -19.94 -15.55
N LEU A 267 -14.04 -20.87 -15.10
CA LEU A 267 -13.66 -22.28 -14.96
C LEU A 267 -13.41 -22.95 -16.31
N GLU A 268 -14.13 -22.60 -17.38
CA GLU A 268 -13.87 -23.13 -18.73
C GLU A 268 -12.53 -22.65 -19.30
N PHE A 269 -12.05 -21.48 -18.85
CA PHE A 269 -10.74 -20.97 -19.21
C PHE A 269 -9.59 -21.78 -18.58
N LEU A 270 -9.81 -22.43 -17.43
CA LEU A 270 -8.78 -23.16 -16.66
C LEU A 270 -8.37 -24.50 -17.31
N PRO A 271 -7.08 -24.91 -17.22
CA PRO A 271 -6.66 -26.24 -17.67
C PRO A 271 -7.43 -27.32 -16.92
N ARG A 272 -7.84 -28.41 -17.58
CA ARG A 272 -8.53 -29.52 -16.90
C ARG A 272 -7.68 -30.23 -15.84
N THR A 273 -6.37 -30.01 -15.87
CA THR A 273 -5.42 -30.45 -14.85
C THR A 273 -5.42 -29.55 -13.59
N SER A 274 -6.19 -28.45 -13.59
CA SER A 274 -6.24 -27.52 -12.45
C SER A 274 -6.96 -28.14 -11.26
N CYS A 275 -6.54 -27.73 -10.06
CA CYS A 275 -7.21 -28.13 -8.82
C CYS A 275 -7.95 -26.94 -8.21
N LEU A 276 -9.23 -27.13 -7.89
CA LEU A 276 -10.06 -26.12 -7.25
C LEU A 276 -10.12 -26.37 -5.75
N TRP A 277 -9.59 -25.43 -4.98
CA TRP A 277 -9.71 -25.41 -3.53
C TRP A 277 -10.86 -24.47 -3.18
N ILE A 278 -11.93 -24.97 -2.57
CA ILE A 278 -13.15 -24.19 -2.32
C ILE A 278 -13.52 -24.24 -0.85
N LYS A 279 -13.64 -23.08 -0.20
CA LYS A 279 -13.92 -23.01 1.24
C LYS A 279 -15.36 -23.36 1.61
N ASP A 280 -16.32 -22.96 0.77
CA ASP A 280 -17.73 -23.36 0.88
C ASP A 280 -18.38 -23.38 -0.52
N VAL A 281 -18.61 -24.59 -1.06
CA VAL A 281 -19.22 -24.79 -2.38
C VAL A 281 -20.68 -24.30 -2.42
N ARG A 282 -21.44 -24.43 -1.33
CA ARG A 282 -22.85 -23.99 -1.31
C ARG A 282 -22.92 -22.48 -1.38
N GLN A 283 -22.13 -21.79 -0.55
CA GLN A 283 -22.07 -20.34 -0.56
C GLN A 283 -21.64 -19.81 -1.93
N LEU A 284 -20.64 -20.42 -2.57
CA LEU A 284 -20.22 -20.07 -3.92
C LEU A 284 -21.40 -20.11 -4.90
N LEU A 285 -22.13 -21.23 -4.93
CA LEU A 285 -23.27 -21.40 -5.84
C LEU A 285 -24.42 -20.44 -5.52
N ASP A 286 -24.70 -20.19 -4.23
CA ASP A 286 -25.78 -19.30 -3.78
C ASP A 286 -25.48 -17.84 -4.16
N ILE A 287 -24.24 -17.37 -3.95
CA ILE A 287 -23.83 -15.99 -4.30
C ILE A 287 -23.88 -15.79 -5.81
N VAL A 288 -23.33 -16.73 -6.60
CA VAL A 288 -23.33 -16.62 -8.06
C VAL A 288 -24.76 -16.66 -8.61
N THR A 289 -25.63 -17.52 -8.07
CA THR A 289 -27.07 -17.55 -8.45
C THR A 289 -27.75 -16.22 -8.13
N THR A 290 -27.54 -15.69 -6.92
CA THR A 290 -28.14 -14.42 -6.49
C THR A 290 -27.68 -13.25 -7.37
N LEU A 291 -26.41 -13.21 -7.76
CA LEU A 291 -25.86 -12.19 -8.64
C LEU A 291 -26.44 -12.27 -10.05
N PHE A 292 -26.58 -13.48 -10.58
CA PHE A 292 -27.19 -13.73 -11.88
C PHE A 292 -28.65 -13.27 -11.91
N ASP A 293 -29.45 -13.66 -10.91
CA ASP A 293 -30.87 -13.28 -10.81
C ASP A 293 -31.04 -11.75 -10.71
N LYS A 294 -30.13 -11.06 -10.01
CA LYS A 294 -30.10 -9.60 -9.96
C LYS A 294 -29.75 -8.98 -11.31
N ALA A 295 -28.79 -9.54 -12.04
CA ALA A 295 -28.44 -9.08 -13.38
C ALA A 295 -29.63 -9.24 -14.35
N GLU A 296 -30.39 -10.35 -14.27
CA GLU A 296 -31.64 -10.53 -15.01
C GLU A 296 -32.70 -9.49 -14.66
N ALA A 297 -32.92 -9.24 -13.37
CA ALA A 297 -33.90 -8.24 -12.92
C ALA A 297 -33.54 -6.81 -13.39
N ASN A 298 -32.25 -6.44 -13.35
CA ASN A 298 -31.79 -5.13 -13.80
C ASN A 298 -31.89 -4.99 -15.32
N PHE A 299 -31.51 -6.03 -16.08
CA PHE A 299 -31.67 -6.04 -17.53
C PHE A 299 -33.12 -5.85 -17.94
N GLN A 300 -34.06 -6.50 -17.25
CA GLN A 300 -35.49 -6.38 -17.53
C GLN A 300 -36.00 -4.94 -17.31
N LYS A 301 -35.56 -4.27 -16.23
CA LYS A 301 -35.89 -2.86 -15.98
C LYS A 301 -35.37 -1.92 -17.07
N VAL A 302 -34.11 -2.09 -17.48
CA VAL A 302 -33.51 -1.29 -18.56
C VAL A 302 -34.26 -1.48 -19.88
N LEU A 303 -34.67 -2.72 -20.17
CA LEU A 303 -35.43 -3.03 -21.38
C LEU A 303 -36.83 -2.37 -21.38
N GLU A 304 -37.48 -2.31 -20.22
CA GLU A 304 -38.76 -1.63 -20.01
C GLU A 304 -38.62 -0.10 -20.11
N GLU A 305 -37.56 0.49 -19.57
CA GLU A 305 -37.30 1.94 -19.57
C GLU A 305 -36.81 2.47 -20.93
N ALA A 306 -36.00 1.70 -21.67
CA ALA A 306 -35.38 2.11 -22.93
C ALA A 306 -36.26 1.87 -24.18
N GLY A 307 -37.50 1.40 -24.00
CA GLY A 307 -38.44 1.16 -25.11
C GLY A 307 -37.95 0.17 -26.17
N GLY A 308 -37.05 -0.75 -25.80
CA GLY A 308 -36.51 -1.79 -26.68
C GLY A 308 -35.53 -1.36 -27.78
N MET A 309 -35.06 -0.10 -27.80
CA MET A 309 -34.17 0.42 -28.85
C MET A 309 -32.66 0.38 -28.52
N GLN A 310 -32.27 0.07 -27.27
CA GLN A 310 -30.85 -0.12 -26.93
C GLN A 310 -30.40 -1.57 -27.08
N ILE A 311 -29.33 -1.79 -27.83
CA ILE A 311 -28.62 -3.08 -27.92
C ILE A 311 -27.85 -3.27 -26.61
N VAL A 312 -28.44 -4.01 -25.66
CA VAL A 312 -27.80 -4.41 -24.40
C VAL A 312 -27.53 -5.92 -24.46
N SER A 313 -26.31 -6.34 -24.08
CA SER A 313 -25.96 -7.77 -24.01
C SER A 313 -26.83 -8.48 -22.98
N LYS A 314 -27.23 -9.74 -23.24
CA LYS A 314 -28.06 -10.48 -22.27
C LYS A 314 -27.21 -10.83 -21.05
N PRO A 315 -27.82 -10.92 -19.84
CA PRO A 315 -27.11 -11.32 -18.63
C PRO A 315 -26.33 -12.63 -18.79
N ALA A 316 -26.89 -13.61 -19.50
CA ALA A 316 -26.22 -14.89 -19.78
C ALA A 316 -24.94 -14.80 -20.63
N ASP A 317 -24.74 -13.70 -21.36
CA ASP A 317 -23.54 -13.47 -22.17
C ASP A 317 -22.39 -12.89 -21.32
N LEU A 318 -22.72 -12.21 -20.21
CA LEU A 318 -21.77 -11.49 -19.36
C LEU A 318 -21.53 -12.17 -18.01
N PHE A 319 -22.53 -12.88 -17.49
CA PHE A 319 -22.55 -13.43 -16.15
C PHE A 319 -22.74 -14.95 -16.16
N GLU A 320 -22.14 -15.60 -15.18
CA GLU A 320 -22.23 -17.02 -14.93
C GLU A 320 -23.47 -17.33 -14.08
N ALA A 321 -24.22 -18.35 -14.48
CA ALA A 321 -25.37 -18.83 -13.70
C ALA A 321 -24.93 -19.96 -12.77
N GLY A 322 -25.47 -20.01 -11.54
CA GLY A 322 -25.06 -21.04 -10.55
C GLY A 322 -25.22 -22.49 -11.04
N LYS A 323 -26.26 -22.77 -11.85
CA LYS A 323 -26.44 -24.10 -12.48
C LYS A 323 -25.33 -24.46 -13.47
N SER A 324 -24.84 -23.48 -14.21
CA SER A 324 -23.78 -23.63 -15.22
C SER A 324 -22.42 -23.76 -14.53
N LEU A 325 -22.14 -22.90 -13.54
CA LEU A 325 -20.96 -23.01 -12.69
C LEU A 325 -20.85 -24.39 -12.02
N LYS A 326 -21.96 -24.90 -11.47
CA LYS A 326 -22.01 -26.22 -10.85
C LYS A 326 -21.59 -27.34 -11.82
N LYS A 327 -22.02 -27.28 -13.08
CA LYS A 327 -21.60 -28.25 -14.10
C LYS A 327 -20.11 -28.14 -14.39
N CYS A 328 -19.58 -26.93 -14.48
CA CYS A 328 -18.15 -26.70 -14.69
C CYS A 328 -17.32 -27.27 -13.53
N LEU A 329 -17.78 -27.13 -12.28
CA LEU A 329 -17.10 -27.70 -11.11
C LEU A 329 -16.91 -29.21 -11.21
N ASP A 330 -17.87 -29.93 -11.80
CA ASP A 330 -17.81 -31.40 -11.91
C ASP A 330 -16.62 -31.89 -12.76
N GLU A 331 -16.01 -31.03 -13.57
CA GLU A 331 -14.91 -31.35 -14.48
C GLU A 331 -13.52 -31.25 -13.84
N PHE A 332 -13.41 -30.73 -12.62
CA PHE A 332 -12.12 -30.49 -11.94
C PHE A 332 -11.92 -31.38 -10.72
N ALA A 333 -10.67 -31.50 -10.27
CA ALA A 333 -10.36 -31.98 -8.93
C ALA A 333 -10.77 -30.90 -7.92
N ILE A 334 -11.49 -31.28 -6.86
CA ILE A 334 -11.95 -30.33 -5.84
C ILE A 334 -11.45 -30.72 -4.45
N VAL A 335 -10.90 -29.73 -3.75
CA VAL A 335 -10.55 -29.78 -2.33
C VAL A 335 -11.47 -28.82 -1.57
N GLU A 336 -12.35 -29.34 -0.73
CA GLU A 336 -13.08 -28.52 0.24
C GLU A 336 -12.23 -28.35 1.51
N PHE A 337 -11.99 -27.12 1.99
CA PHE A 337 -11.06 -26.86 3.10
C PHE A 337 -11.58 -25.87 4.16
N GLY A 338 -12.90 -25.83 4.35
CA GLY A 338 -13.57 -24.94 5.30
C GLY A 338 -14.30 -25.66 6.44
N LYS A 339 -15.41 -25.05 6.91
CA LYS A 339 -16.27 -25.63 7.96
C LYS A 339 -17.45 -26.42 7.40
N ARG A 340 -17.79 -26.20 6.13
CA ARG A 340 -18.95 -26.78 5.45
C ARG A 340 -18.46 -27.57 4.25
N PHE A 341 -19.00 -28.77 4.11
CA PHE A 341 -18.60 -29.75 3.12
C PHE A 341 -19.83 -30.26 2.38
N SER A 342 -19.75 -30.29 1.05
CA SER A 342 -20.89 -30.50 0.16
C SER A 342 -20.87 -31.87 -0.49
N PHE A 343 -19.69 -32.41 -0.77
CA PHE A 343 -19.56 -33.73 -1.41
C PHE A 343 -19.70 -34.85 -0.38
N LYS A 344 -20.51 -35.87 -0.68
CA LYS A 344 -20.76 -37.00 0.25
C LYS A 344 -19.73 -38.12 0.15
N ASN A 345 -19.13 -38.32 -1.02
CA ASN A 345 -18.19 -39.42 -1.31
C ASN A 345 -16.75 -38.91 -1.48
N ALA A 346 -16.36 -37.94 -0.66
CA ALA A 346 -15.03 -37.36 -0.71
C ALA A 346 -14.08 -38.07 0.26
N GLN A 347 -12.80 -38.16 -0.10
CA GLN A 347 -11.77 -38.64 0.83
C GLN A 347 -11.49 -37.54 1.87
N GLU A 348 -11.53 -37.90 3.14
CA GLU A 348 -11.33 -36.97 4.25
C GLU A 348 -9.88 -37.00 4.77
N PHE A 349 -9.36 -35.82 5.09
CA PHE A 349 -8.10 -35.59 5.80
C PHE A 349 -8.41 -34.77 7.04
N GLN A 350 -7.96 -35.24 8.21
CA GLN A 350 -8.38 -34.69 9.50
C GLN A 350 -7.19 -34.06 10.22
N PHE A 351 -7.06 -32.74 10.11
CA PHE A 351 -6.09 -31.98 10.85
C PHE A 351 -6.59 -31.74 12.28
N THR A 352 -5.69 -31.87 13.26
CA THR A 352 -6.00 -31.60 14.67
C THR A 352 -5.35 -30.28 15.08
N ALA A 353 -6.05 -29.18 14.83
CA ALA A 353 -5.58 -27.85 15.19
C ALA A 353 -6.58 -27.07 16.06
N LYS A 354 -6.04 -26.14 16.83
CA LYS A 354 -6.78 -25.21 17.70
C LYS A 354 -6.36 -23.77 17.38
N PRO A 355 -7.25 -22.78 17.54
CA PRO A 355 -6.86 -21.39 17.36
C PRO A 355 -5.84 -20.99 18.43
N GLN A 356 -4.95 -20.05 18.09
CA GLN A 356 -4.11 -19.39 19.08
C GLN A 356 -4.99 -18.84 20.23
N PRO A 357 -4.63 -19.07 21.50
CA PRO A 357 -5.35 -18.46 22.63
C PRO A 357 -5.28 -16.93 22.60
N SER A 358 -6.34 -16.25 23.04
CA SER A 358 -6.26 -14.81 23.28
C SER A 358 -5.50 -14.54 24.58
N PHE A 359 -4.44 -13.74 24.48
CA PHE A 359 -3.62 -13.35 25.63
C PHE A 359 -3.97 -11.95 26.15
N ASN A 360 -4.71 -11.14 25.40
CA ASN A 360 -5.14 -9.80 25.82
C ASN A 360 -3.98 -8.89 26.28
N LYS A 361 -2.83 -8.96 25.60
CA LYS A 361 -1.57 -8.28 25.95
C LYS A 361 -0.99 -8.67 27.32
N ASP A 362 -1.47 -9.75 27.93
CA ASP A 362 -0.93 -10.31 29.17
C ASP A 362 0.24 -11.25 28.85
N PHE A 363 1.46 -10.73 28.98
CA PHE A 363 2.69 -11.48 28.70
C PHE A 363 2.94 -12.58 29.75
N GLU A 364 2.45 -12.45 30.98
CA GLU A 364 2.59 -13.53 31.98
C GLU A 364 1.75 -14.75 31.58
N ARG A 365 0.52 -14.51 31.11
CA ARG A 365 -0.35 -15.57 30.58
C ARG A 365 0.23 -16.24 29.35
N LEU A 366 0.85 -15.46 28.46
CA LEU A 366 1.57 -15.97 27.29
C LEU A 366 2.74 -16.87 27.72
N LEU A 367 3.58 -16.41 28.65
CA LEU A 367 4.70 -17.18 29.18
C LEU A 367 4.26 -18.49 29.83
N LYS A 368 3.19 -18.46 30.63
CA LYS A 368 2.59 -19.67 31.19
C LYS A 368 2.19 -20.65 30.10
N ASN A 369 1.55 -20.17 29.04
CA ASN A 369 1.13 -21.02 27.94
C ASN A 369 2.32 -21.59 27.13
N ILE A 370 3.37 -20.81 26.90
CA ILE A 370 4.61 -21.31 26.27
C ILE A 370 5.25 -22.42 27.12
N ARG A 371 5.25 -22.29 28.45
CA ARG A 371 5.74 -23.35 29.35
C ARG A 371 4.86 -24.60 29.28
N GLU A 372 3.53 -24.44 29.26
CA GLU A 372 2.60 -25.56 29.09
C GLU A 372 2.79 -26.29 27.76
N ASN A 373 3.02 -25.54 26.68
CA ASN A 373 3.35 -26.10 25.36
C ASN A 373 4.67 -26.87 25.39
N LYS A 374 5.71 -26.33 26.04
CA LYS A 374 6.99 -27.02 26.22
C LYS A 374 6.85 -28.33 27.00
N ILE A 375 5.98 -28.38 28.01
CA ILE A 375 5.68 -29.63 28.75
C ILE A 375 5.01 -30.67 27.85
N ARG A 376 4.22 -30.23 26.85
CA ARG A 376 3.58 -31.08 25.84
C ARG A 376 4.49 -31.41 24.65
N ASP A 377 5.78 -31.05 24.72
CA ASP A 377 6.77 -31.18 23.65
C ASP A 377 6.39 -30.41 22.37
N TYR A 378 5.67 -29.30 22.52
CA TYR A 378 5.32 -28.45 21.39
C TYR A 378 6.41 -27.41 21.13
N THR A 379 6.82 -27.30 19.86
CA THR A 379 7.72 -26.24 19.41
C THR A 379 6.93 -24.95 19.26
N THR A 380 7.30 -23.91 20.02
CA THR A 380 6.68 -22.59 19.89
C THR A 380 7.39 -21.79 18.80
N ILE A 381 6.62 -21.33 17.82
CA ILE A 381 7.06 -20.50 16.70
C ILE A 381 6.27 -19.19 16.75
N ILE A 382 6.94 -18.05 16.66
CA ILE A 382 6.27 -16.74 16.57
C ILE A 382 6.58 -16.12 15.21
N ALA A 383 5.55 -15.98 14.39
CA ALA A 383 5.55 -15.27 13.13
C ALA A 383 5.49 -13.76 13.38
N ALA A 384 6.47 -13.03 12.84
CA ALA A 384 6.54 -11.56 12.88
C ALA A 384 7.15 -11.07 11.57
N ASP A 385 6.58 -10.02 10.98
CA ASP A 385 7.03 -9.48 9.69
C ASP A 385 8.30 -8.60 9.79
N SER A 386 8.68 -8.21 11.02
CA SER A 386 9.77 -7.29 11.28
C SER A 386 10.74 -7.83 12.32
N VAL A 387 12.03 -7.76 12.00
CA VAL A 387 13.12 -8.07 12.94
C VAL A 387 13.00 -7.21 14.21
N ARG A 388 12.58 -5.94 14.10
CA ARG A 388 12.40 -5.06 15.27
C ARG A 388 11.30 -5.55 16.21
N GLN A 389 10.20 -6.07 15.66
CA GLN A 389 9.11 -6.63 16.47
C GLN A 389 9.53 -7.96 17.12
N ALA A 390 10.29 -8.78 16.39
CA ALA A 390 10.89 -9.99 16.92
C ALA A 390 11.84 -9.68 18.10
N ASP A 391 12.75 -8.72 17.93
CA ASP A 391 13.69 -8.28 18.97
C ASP A 391 12.95 -7.73 20.18
N ARG A 392 11.88 -6.96 19.97
CA ARG A 392 11.03 -6.40 21.03
C ARG A 392 10.37 -7.49 21.87
N LEU A 393 9.78 -8.52 21.25
CA LEU A 393 9.22 -9.67 21.98
C LEU A 393 10.30 -10.39 22.77
N ARG A 394 11.49 -10.52 22.19
CA ARG A 394 12.63 -11.14 22.86
C ARG A 394 13.07 -10.34 24.08
N THR A 395 13.18 -9.01 23.99
CA THR A 395 13.47 -8.14 25.15
C THR A 395 12.45 -8.33 26.26
N ILE A 396 11.15 -8.36 25.93
CA ILE A 396 10.08 -8.57 26.92
C ILE A 396 10.24 -9.93 27.62
N PHE A 397 10.53 -10.99 26.87
CA PHE A 397 10.69 -12.33 27.45
C PHE A 397 11.98 -12.51 28.22
N ASP A 398 13.11 -11.98 27.73
CA ASP A 398 14.41 -12.08 28.41
C ASP A 398 14.39 -11.40 29.78
N GLU A 399 13.62 -10.32 29.94
CA GLU A 399 13.43 -9.65 31.24
C GLU A 399 12.47 -10.41 32.19
N LEU A 400 11.40 -11.01 31.66
CA LEU A 400 10.40 -11.73 32.46
C LEU A 400 10.83 -13.16 32.84
N ASP A 401 11.41 -13.91 31.90
CA ASP A 401 11.98 -15.25 32.12
C ASP A 401 13.02 -15.59 31.02
N PRO A 402 14.33 -15.53 31.34
CA PRO A 402 15.42 -15.81 30.40
C PRO A 402 15.44 -17.24 29.81
N ASN A 403 14.68 -18.19 30.37
CA ASN A 403 14.70 -19.59 29.94
C ASN A 403 13.66 -19.93 28.87
N VAL A 404 12.86 -18.94 28.47
CA VAL A 404 11.80 -19.12 27.48
C VAL A 404 12.45 -19.32 26.11
N GLN A 405 12.09 -20.42 25.45
CA GLN A 405 12.60 -20.77 24.13
C GLN A 405 11.47 -20.77 23.13
N PHE A 406 11.67 -20.04 22.04
CA PHE A 406 10.77 -20.01 20.90
C PHE A 406 11.57 -19.70 19.63
N GLN A 407 11.02 -20.06 18.47
CA GLN A 407 11.64 -19.78 17.19
C GLN A 407 10.93 -18.63 16.49
N HIS A 408 11.68 -17.66 15.98
CA HIS A 408 11.11 -16.62 15.13
C HIS A 408 10.97 -17.11 13.68
N LEU A 409 9.80 -16.86 13.11
CA LEU A 409 9.54 -17.00 11.67
C LEU A 409 9.35 -15.58 11.12
N LEU A 410 10.28 -15.11 10.29
CA LEU A 410 10.31 -13.73 9.79
C LEU A 410 9.36 -13.54 8.61
N ILE A 411 8.08 -13.82 8.83
CA ILE A 411 6.98 -13.58 7.88
C ILE A 411 5.74 -13.12 8.63
N ALA A 412 4.82 -12.49 7.91
CA ALA A 412 3.48 -12.23 8.41
C ALA A 412 2.55 -13.41 8.09
N LEU A 413 1.77 -13.85 9.07
CA LEU A 413 0.66 -14.78 8.88
C LEU A 413 -0.60 -14.12 9.43
N ARG A 414 -1.75 -14.27 8.78
CA ARG A 414 -2.99 -13.60 9.19
C ARG A 414 -3.52 -14.08 10.56
N GLU A 415 -3.35 -15.37 10.89
CA GLU A 415 -3.82 -15.96 12.15
C GLU A 415 -2.95 -17.13 12.62
N GLY A 416 -2.63 -17.14 13.91
CA GLY A 416 -1.92 -18.21 14.59
C GLY A 416 -2.82 -19.38 14.99
N TYR A 417 -2.20 -20.52 15.24
CA TYR A 417 -2.84 -21.79 15.54
C TYR A 417 -1.90 -22.72 16.32
N VAL A 418 -2.46 -23.74 16.94
CA VAL A 418 -1.75 -24.83 17.59
C VAL A 418 -2.06 -26.10 16.83
N ASP A 419 -1.05 -26.69 16.21
CA ASP A 419 -1.10 -27.96 15.49
C ASP A 419 -0.70 -29.09 16.45
N GLU A 420 -1.67 -29.87 16.91
CA GLU A 420 -1.45 -30.93 17.88
C GLU A 420 -0.83 -32.19 17.23
N GLN A 421 -0.92 -32.31 15.91
CA GLN A 421 -0.39 -33.44 15.16
C GLN A 421 1.13 -33.31 14.98
N LEU A 422 1.60 -32.12 14.63
CA LEU A 422 3.03 -31.84 14.49
C LEU A 422 3.69 -31.34 15.78
N GLY A 423 2.90 -31.11 16.83
CA GLY A 423 3.40 -30.51 18.07
C GLY A 423 3.93 -29.09 17.84
N LEU A 424 3.19 -28.25 17.12
CA LEU A 424 3.59 -26.88 16.82
C LEU A 424 2.61 -25.88 17.45
N ALA A 425 3.14 -24.87 18.12
CA ALA A 425 2.37 -23.69 18.54
C ALA A 425 2.84 -22.49 17.72
N VAL A 426 2.11 -22.17 16.65
CA VAL A 426 2.44 -21.09 15.71
C VAL A 426 1.64 -19.85 16.10
N TYR A 427 2.30 -18.89 16.72
CA TYR A 427 1.69 -17.63 17.12
C TYR A 427 2.06 -16.49 16.18
N THR A 428 1.19 -15.47 16.11
CA THR A 428 1.48 -14.26 15.33
C THR A 428 1.65 -13.07 16.26
N ASP A 429 2.63 -12.21 15.96
CA ASP A 429 2.90 -11.04 16.76
C ASP A 429 1.66 -10.14 16.87
N HIS A 430 0.93 -9.90 15.77
CA HIS A 430 -0.23 -9.02 15.78
C HIS A 430 -1.35 -9.57 16.67
N GLN A 431 -1.57 -10.89 16.77
CA GLN A 431 -2.55 -11.43 17.69
C GLN A 431 -2.07 -11.39 19.15
N LEU A 432 -0.76 -11.57 19.39
CA LEU A 432 -0.18 -11.41 20.73
C LEU A 432 -0.32 -9.97 21.24
N PHE A 433 -0.16 -8.99 20.35
CA PHE A 433 -0.26 -7.56 20.65
C PHE A 433 -1.64 -6.94 20.35
N GLU A 434 -2.64 -7.74 19.96
CA GLU A 434 -3.97 -7.28 19.51
C GLU A 434 -3.94 -6.13 18.50
N ARG A 435 -3.08 -6.25 17.49
CA ARG A 435 -2.99 -5.34 16.35
C ARG A 435 -3.82 -5.87 15.18
N TYR A 436 -4.25 -4.95 14.33
CA TYR A 436 -4.85 -5.31 13.05
C TYR A 436 -3.77 -5.90 12.13
N TYR A 437 -4.04 -7.09 11.58
CA TYR A 437 -3.22 -7.63 10.51
C TYR A 437 -3.41 -6.78 9.26
N ARG A 438 -2.31 -6.31 8.68
CA ARG A 438 -2.33 -5.59 7.41
C ARG A 438 -1.63 -6.45 6.36
N ALA A 439 -2.41 -7.03 5.45
CA ALA A 439 -1.84 -7.58 4.23
C ALA A 439 -1.02 -6.46 3.56
N GLN A 440 0.27 -6.70 3.31
CA GLN A 440 1.10 -5.73 2.61
C GLN A 440 0.49 -5.48 1.24
N GLU A 441 -0.16 -4.32 1.05
CA GLU A 441 -0.55 -3.88 -0.27
C GLU A 441 0.74 -3.72 -1.09
N THR A 442 0.82 -4.40 -2.24
CA THR A 442 1.87 -4.15 -3.22
C THR A 442 1.92 -2.64 -3.47
N ARG A 443 3.13 -2.08 -3.39
CA ARG A 443 3.38 -0.63 -3.43
C ARG A 443 2.71 -0.03 -4.66
N LYS A 444 1.51 0.53 -4.50
CA LYS A 444 0.95 1.47 -5.48
C LYS A 444 1.96 2.60 -5.59
N PHE A 445 2.61 2.73 -6.74
CA PHE A 445 3.66 3.71 -6.97
C PHE A 445 3.19 5.09 -6.47
N SER A 446 3.99 5.64 -5.56
CA SER A 446 3.68 6.88 -4.88
C SER A 446 3.86 8.05 -5.86
N LYS A 447 2.76 8.75 -6.16
CA LYS A 447 2.56 9.95 -7.01
C LYS A 447 3.53 11.15 -6.80
N LYS A 448 4.64 10.97 -6.09
CA LYS A 448 5.43 12.02 -5.42
C LYS A 448 6.55 12.62 -6.27
N LYS A 449 6.86 12.11 -7.48
CA LYS A 449 7.86 12.74 -8.39
C LYS A 449 7.25 13.46 -9.59
N ALA A 450 5.94 13.32 -9.82
CA ALA A 450 5.25 13.77 -11.04
C ALA A 450 4.86 15.26 -11.09
N LEU A 451 5.01 16.04 -10.01
CA LEU A 451 4.45 17.41 -9.95
C LEU A 451 4.99 18.34 -11.06
N THR A 452 6.29 18.30 -11.38
CA THR A 452 6.91 19.26 -12.31
C THR A 452 6.64 18.99 -13.80
N LEU A 453 6.50 17.73 -14.23
CA LEU A 453 6.15 17.40 -15.63
C LEU A 453 4.63 17.44 -15.88
N ARG A 454 3.84 17.12 -14.85
CA ARG A 454 2.38 17.19 -14.90
C ARG A 454 1.88 18.64 -14.91
N GLU A 455 2.54 19.55 -14.17
CA GLU A 455 2.24 20.99 -14.19
C GLU A 455 2.37 21.62 -15.58
N LEU A 456 3.31 21.16 -16.41
CA LEU A 456 3.48 21.64 -17.79
C LEU A 456 2.32 21.21 -18.72
N LYS A 457 1.77 20.00 -18.54
CA LYS A 457 0.54 19.55 -19.25
C LYS A 457 -0.72 20.31 -18.81
N THR A 458 -0.71 20.95 -17.63
CA THR A 458 -1.84 21.77 -17.16
C THR A 458 -1.81 23.22 -17.61
N LEU A 459 -0.73 23.68 -18.27
CA LEU A 459 -0.62 25.06 -18.71
C LEU A 459 -1.52 25.31 -19.91
N GLN A 460 -2.61 26.04 -19.68
CA GLN A 460 -3.50 26.49 -20.74
C GLN A 460 -3.16 27.93 -21.15
N PRO A 461 -3.37 28.32 -22.42
CA PRO A 461 -3.29 29.73 -22.82
C PRO A 461 -4.15 30.59 -21.89
N GLY A 462 -3.53 31.58 -21.25
CA GLY A 462 -4.15 32.39 -20.21
C GLY A 462 -3.60 32.16 -18.80
N ASP A 463 -2.95 31.03 -18.54
CA ASP A 463 -2.31 30.76 -17.25
C ASP A 463 -1.18 31.76 -16.95
N TYR A 464 -1.03 32.13 -15.68
CA TYR A 464 0.11 32.93 -15.23
C TYR A 464 1.32 32.04 -14.98
N VAL A 465 2.46 32.46 -15.53
CA VAL A 465 3.76 31.79 -15.37
C VAL A 465 4.80 32.77 -14.86
N THR A 466 5.77 32.27 -14.13
CA THR A 466 6.93 33.04 -13.66
C THR A 466 8.15 32.64 -14.48
N HIS A 467 8.69 33.58 -15.24
CA HIS A 467 10.00 33.43 -15.87
C HIS A 467 11.09 33.91 -14.91
N GLN A 468 12.12 33.10 -14.71
CA GLN A 468 13.22 33.37 -13.79
C GLN A 468 13.79 34.76 -14.03
N ASP A 469 14.12 35.13 -15.26
CA ASP A 469 14.79 36.40 -15.59
C ASP A 469 13.89 37.64 -15.69
N TYR A 470 12.64 37.50 -16.13
CA TYR A 470 11.79 38.63 -16.57
C TYR A 470 10.49 38.80 -15.75
N GLY A 471 10.12 37.82 -14.92
CA GLY A 471 9.02 37.95 -13.97
C GLY A 471 7.75 37.25 -14.40
N ILE A 472 6.62 37.76 -13.92
CA ILE A 472 5.31 37.13 -14.10
C ILE A 472 4.75 37.55 -15.47
N ALA A 473 4.39 36.56 -16.27
CA ALA A 473 3.80 36.69 -17.59
C ALA A 473 2.54 35.82 -17.71
N ARG A 474 1.77 36.04 -18.78
CA ARG A 474 0.68 35.19 -19.21
C ARG A 474 1.18 34.26 -20.32
N PHE A 475 0.92 32.97 -20.19
CA PHE A 475 1.25 31.99 -21.21
C PHE A 475 0.31 32.14 -22.41
N ALA A 476 0.87 32.28 -23.62
CA ALA A 476 0.11 32.48 -24.86
C ALA A 476 0.22 31.30 -25.85
N GLY A 477 0.89 30.20 -25.47
CA GLY A 477 1.04 29.00 -26.28
C GLY A 477 2.43 28.81 -26.89
N LEU A 478 2.55 27.81 -27.75
CA LEU A 478 3.77 27.48 -28.51
C LEU A 478 3.71 28.15 -29.89
N THR A 479 4.85 28.64 -30.36
CA THR A 479 5.03 29.27 -31.68
C THR A 479 6.35 28.80 -32.29
N GLN A 480 6.36 28.58 -33.59
CA GLN A 480 7.58 28.31 -34.34
C GLN A 480 8.24 29.62 -34.75
N ILE A 481 9.56 29.74 -34.52
CA ILE A 481 10.38 30.88 -34.92
C ILE A 481 11.57 30.40 -35.74
N GLU A 482 11.91 31.14 -36.79
CA GLU A 482 13.08 30.86 -37.62
C GLU A 482 14.26 31.69 -37.14
N ILE A 483 15.33 31.03 -36.70
CA ILE A 483 16.57 31.69 -36.26
C ILE A 483 17.74 31.09 -37.03
N GLY A 484 18.38 31.90 -37.88
CA GLY A 484 19.56 31.47 -38.63
C GLY A 484 19.29 30.34 -39.64
N GLY A 485 18.10 30.30 -40.25
CA GLY A 485 17.71 29.28 -41.24
C GLY A 485 17.20 27.96 -40.66
N HIS A 486 17.09 27.85 -39.33
CA HIS A 486 16.51 26.68 -38.66
C HIS A 486 15.22 27.07 -37.94
N ILE A 487 14.16 26.29 -38.16
CA ILE A 487 12.89 26.42 -37.44
C ILE A 487 13.07 25.83 -36.04
N GLN A 488 12.79 26.63 -35.02
CA GLN A 488 12.80 26.21 -33.63
C GLN A 488 11.44 26.49 -33.00
N GLU A 489 10.96 25.54 -32.20
CA GLU A 489 9.78 25.75 -31.38
C GLU A 489 10.13 26.57 -30.13
N ALA A 490 9.25 27.51 -29.80
CA ALA A 490 9.42 28.40 -28.68
C ALA A 490 8.09 28.71 -28.00
N ILE A 491 8.16 29.02 -26.71
CA ILE A 491 7.02 29.40 -25.89
C ILE A 491 6.81 30.90 -25.98
N ARG A 492 5.58 31.32 -26.26
CA ARG A 492 5.19 32.72 -26.29
C ARG A 492 4.63 33.14 -24.93
N LEU A 493 5.26 34.14 -24.32
CA LEU A 493 4.86 34.75 -23.06
C LEU A 493 4.45 36.20 -23.29
N VAL A 494 3.32 36.62 -22.72
CA VAL A 494 2.80 37.99 -22.82
C VAL A 494 2.94 38.68 -21.46
N TYR A 495 3.62 39.82 -21.44
CA TYR A 495 3.87 40.64 -20.27
C TYR A 495 2.88 41.82 -20.21
N ARG A 496 3.05 42.71 -19.22
CA ARG A 496 2.29 43.96 -19.14
C ARG A 496 2.52 44.80 -20.41
N ASP A 497 1.52 45.60 -20.79
CA ASP A 497 1.52 46.42 -22.01
C ASP A 497 1.55 45.60 -23.33
N ASP A 498 1.14 44.33 -23.28
CA ASP A 498 1.15 43.36 -24.39
C ASP A 498 2.55 43.07 -24.99
N ASP A 499 3.62 43.38 -24.24
CA ASP A 499 4.99 43.03 -24.63
C ASP A 499 5.16 41.49 -24.71
N VAL A 500 5.76 41.00 -25.79
CA VAL A 500 5.91 39.55 -26.06
C VAL A 500 7.36 39.12 -25.85
N LEU A 501 7.57 38.05 -25.09
CA LEU A 501 8.83 37.32 -25.01
C LEU A 501 8.66 35.92 -25.57
N THR A 502 9.54 35.55 -26.49
CA THR A 502 9.59 34.21 -27.05
C THR A 502 10.77 33.45 -26.45
N VAL A 503 10.48 32.35 -25.76
CA VAL A 503 11.46 31.58 -24.99
C VAL A 503 11.65 30.22 -25.64
N SER A 504 12.89 29.87 -26.02
CA SER A 504 13.19 28.54 -26.57
C SER A 504 12.73 27.42 -25.62
N ILE A 505 12.21 26.32 -26.17
CA ILE A 505 11.84 25.12 -25.40
C ILE A 505 13.01 24.63 -24.53
N HIS A 506 14.26 24.77 -24.97
CA HIS A 506 15.43 24.37 -24.17
C HIS A 506 15.59 25.18 -22.87
N ALA A 507 14.97 26.36 -22.77
CA ALA A 507 14.96 27.21 -21.59
C ALA A 507 13.71 27.02 -20.71
N LEU A 508 12.93 25.94 -20.91
CA LEU A 508 11.76 25.56 -20.11
C LEU A 508 12.03 25.55 -18.60
N HIS A 509 13.23 25.15 -18.19
CA HIS A 509 13.66 25.13 -16.78
C HIS A 509 13.63 26.52 -16.11
N LYS A 510 13.54 27.61 -16.88
CA LYS A 510 13.41 28.97 -16.37
C LYS A 510 11.96 29.40 -16.13
N ILE A 511 10.98 28.59 -16.52
CA ILE A 511 9.56 28.90 -16.45
C ILE A 511 8.91 27.97 -15.42
N ALA A 512 8.12 28.54 -14.51
CA ALA A 512 7.30 27.79 -13.56
C ALA A 512 5.88 28.34 -13.53
N LYS A 513 4.86 27.49 -13.30
CA LYS A 513 3.47 27.95 -13.10
C LYS A 513 3.41 28.85 -11.87
N TYR A 514 2.72 29.97 -11.97
CA TYR A 514 2.58 30.88 -10.82
C TYR A 514 1.62 30.28 -9.79
N SER A 515 2.08 30.16 -8.54
CA SER A 515 1.29 29.70 -7.40
C SER A 515 1.16 30.83 -6.38
N GLY A 516 -0.02 31.42 -6.24
CA GLY A 516 -0.31 32.52 -5.31
C GLY A 516 -1.49 32.23 -4.40
N ALA A 517 -1.82 33.16 -3.49
CA ALA A 517 -3.01 33.06 -2.64
C ALA A 517 -4.29 33.03 -3.49
N GLU A 518 -5.14 32.02 -3.27
CA GLU A 518 -6.33 31.74 -4.09
C GLU A 518 -7.20 32.99 -4.31
N GLY A 519 -7.55 33.25 -5.58
CA GLY A 519 -8.58 34.22 -5.96
C GLY A 519 -8.10 35.62 -6.36
N THR A 520 -6.80 35.94 -6.33
CA THR A 520 -6.29 37.25 -6.80
C THR A 520 -5.33 37.10 -7.99
N PRO A 521 -5.62 37.70 -9.17
CA PRO A 521 -4.72 37.65 -10.30
C PRO A 521 -3.43 38.44 -10.00
N PRO A 522 -2.24 37.87 -10.32
CA PRO A 522 -0.99 38.55 -10.05
C PRO A 522 -0.78 39.77 -10.94
N THR A 523 0.01 40.73 -10.45
CA THR A 523 0.49 41.84 -11.27
C THR A 523 1.56 41.35 -12.26
N MET A 524 1.27 41.46 -13.56
CA MET A 524 2.23 41.11 -14.62
C MET A 524 3.43 42.04 -14.58
N SER A 525 4.61 41.47 -14.84
CA SER A 525 5.87 42.20 -14.93
C SER A 525 5.97 42.94 -16.26
N LYS A 526 6.82 43.97 -16.34
CA LYS A 526 7.10 44.73 -17.57
C LYS A 526 8.49 44.39 -18.10
N LEU A 527 8.60 44.10 -19.40
CA LEU A 527 9.87 43.77 -20.02
C LEU A 527 10.80 45.00 -20.04
N GLY A 528 12.09 44.76 -19.81
CA GLY A 528 13.10 45.84 -19.73
C GLY A 528 13.05 46.71 -18.45
N SER A 529 12.06 46.54 -17.56
CA SER A 529 11.99 47.28 -16.29
C SER A 529 12.89 46.64 -15.22
N PRO A 530 13.59 47.44 -14.38
CA PRO A 530 14.36 46.93 -13.24
C PRO A 530 13.48 46.45 -12.07
N GLU A 531 12.14 46.60 -12.15
CA GLU A 531 11.18 46.21 -11.11
C GLU A 531 11.39 44.76 -10.62
N TRP A 532 11.51 43.80 -11.54
CA TRP A 532 11.65 42.39 -11.19
C TRP A 532 13.00 42.08 -10.55
N GLU A 533 14.07 42.67 -11.06
CA GLU A 533 15.42 42.52 -10.51
C GLU A 533 15.52 43.13 -9.10
N ASN A 534 14.93 44.31 -8.89
CA ASN A 534 14.85 44.95 -7.58
C ASN A 534 14.00 44.13 -6.60
N LYS A 535 12.87 43.56 -7.06
CA LYS A 535 12.03 42.66 -6.26
C LYS A 535 12.80 41.40 -5.86
N LYS A 536 13.54 40.76 -6.79
CA LYS A 536 14.44 39.63 -6.48
C LYS A 536 15.52 40.02 -5.48
N LYS A 537 16.19 41.15 -5.66
CA LYS A 537 17.24 41.63 -4.75
C LYS A 537 16.69 41.83 -3.33
N SER A 538 15.52 42.45 -3.21
CA SER A 538 14.82 42.64 -1.95
C SER A 538 14.42 41.32 -1.28
N VAL A 539 13.81 40.40 -2.04
CA VAL A 539 13.44 39.05 -1.53
C VAL A 539 14.68 38.25 -1.15
N LYS A 540 15.74 38.26 -1.97
CA LYS A 540 17.01 37.59 -1.69
C LYS A 540 17.65 38.11 -0.40
N LYS A 541 17.58 39.43 -0.16
CA LYS A 541 18.03 40.03 1.10
C LYS A 541 17.20 39.50 2.28
N LYS A 542 15.86 39.54 2.19
CA LYS A 542 14.97 39.01 3.25
C LYS A 542 15.22 37.52 3.53
N VAL A 543 15.41 36.71 2.50
CA VAL A 543 15.73 35.27 2.64
C VAL A 543 17.07 35.07 3.33
N LYS A 544 18.09 35.87 2.98
CA LYS A 544 19.39 35.85 3.67
C LYS A 544 19.26 36.27 5.13
N ASP A 545 18.46 37.28 5.43
CA ASP A 545 18.22 37.73 6.80
C ASP A 545 17.55 36.62 7.62
N ILE A 546 16.52 35.96 7.08
CA ILE A 546 15.87 34.80 7.71
C ILE A 546 16.86 33.64 7.92
N ALA A 547 17.67 33.32 6.91
CA ALA A 547 18.67 32.26 7.01
C ALA A 547 19.73 32.57 8.07
N ALA A 548 20.22 33.80 8.13
CA ALA A 548 21.18 34.25 9.14
C ALA A 548 20.59 34.14 10.55
N ASP A 549 19.33 34.54 10.73
CA ASP A 549 18.65 34.44 12.02
C ASP A 549 18.40 32.99 12.45
N LEU A 550 18.03 32.10 11.52
CA LEU A 550 17.92 30.66 11.78
C LEU A 550 19.27 30.06 12.17
N ILE A 551 20.35 30.35 11.43
CA ILE A 551 21.70 29.85 11.75
C ILE A 551 22.15 30.33 13.14
N ARG A 552 21.91 31.61 13.48
CA ARG A 552 22.20 32.14 14.82
C ARG A 552 21.41 31.42 15.91
N LEU A 553 20.12 31.14 15.67
CA LEU A 553 19.28 30.38 16.60
C LEU A 553 19.85 28.98 16.83
N TYR A 554 20.16 28.24 15.76
CA TYR A 554 20.74 26.89 15.85
C TYR A 554 22.11 26.88 16.53
N ALA A 555 22.98 27.84 16.23
CA ALA A 555 24.28 27.98 16.89
C ALA A 555 24.11 28.20 18.40
N LYS A 556 23.19 29.11 18.79
CA LYS A 556 22.87 29.37 20.20
C LYS A 556 22.35 28.12 20.91
N ARG A 557 21.48 27.34 20.27
CA ARG A 557 20.94 26.08 20.81
C ARG A 557 22.01 25.00 20.96
N LYS A 558 22.88 24.82 19.96
CA LYS A 558 23.95 23.83 20.00
C LYS A 558 24.96 24.10 21.11
N SER A 559 25.15 25.38 21.48
CA SER A 559 25.97 25.79 22.62
C SER A 559 25.24 25.83 23.96
N ALA A 560 23.89 25.75 23.96
CA ALA A 560 23.11 25.79 25.19
C ALA A 560 23.18 24.43 25.89
N PRO A 561 23.28 24.39 27.23
CA PRO A 561 23.20 23.13 27.97
C PRO A 561 21.78 22.55 27.83
N GLY A 562 21.68 21.36 27.22
CA GLY A 562 20.45 20.58 27.17
C GLY A 562 20.40 19.50 28.23
N PHE A 563 19.37 18.64 28.15
CA PHE A 563 19.24 17.46 29.00
C PHE A 563 19.24 16.21 28.11
N ALA A 564 20.28 15.40 28.21
CA ALA A 564 20.34 14.12 27.52
C ALA A 564 19.44 13.10 28.24
N PHE A 565 18.31 12.76 27.63
CA PHE A 565 17.40 11.75 28.15
C PHE A 565 18.07 10.36 28.16
N PRO A 566 17.74 9.47 29.11
CA PRO A 566 18.29 8.12 29.16
C PRO A 566 17.85 7.29 27.94
N LYS A 567 18.49 6.13 27.74
CA LYS A 567 18.03 5.12 26.78
C LYS A 567 16.65 4.59 27.18
N ASP A 568 15.95 4.00 26.21
CA ASP A 568 14.63 3.42 26.43
C ASP A 568 14.70 2.26 27.44
N ASP A 569 13.69 2.17 28.31
CA ASP A 569 13.48 1.09 29.25
C ASP A 569 12.33 0.17 28.79
N PHE A 570 12.02 -0.85 29.59
CA PHE A 570 10.94 -1.78 29.31
C PHE A 570 9.57 -1.10 29.21
N LEU A 571 9.33 -0.02 29.98
CA LEU A 571 8.06 0.71 29.96
C LEU A 571 7.87 1.44 28.62
N GLN A 572 8.94 1.98 28.03
CA GLN A 572 8.88 2.55 26.69
C GLN A 572 8.54 1.48 25.66
N ALA A 573 9.14 0.29 25.79
CA ALA A 573 8.77 -0.86 24.97
C ALA A 573 7.32 -1.30 25.23
N GLU A 574 6.80 -1.26 26.45
CA GLU A 574 5.41 -1.59 26.73
C GLU A 574 4.44 -0.59 26.07
N LEU A 575 4.70 0.72 26.20
CA LEU A 575 3.91 1.78 25.57
C LEU A 575 3.80 1.59 24.06
N GLU A 576 4.94 1.37 23.40
CA GLU A 576 5.00 1.17 21.97
C GLU A 576 4.38 -0.17 21.55
N SER A 577 4.42 -1.20 22.43
CA SER A 577 3.84 -2.52 22.18
C SER A 577 2.33 -2.44 22.17
N SER A 578 1.79 -1.68 23.11
CA SER A 578 0.36 -1.52 23.35
C SER A 578 -0.36 -0.78 22.22
N PHE A 579 0.38 -0.14 21.31
CA PHE A 579 -0.19 0.53 20.15
C PHE A 579 -0.88 -0.48 19.23
N ILE A 580 -2.17 -0.23 18.96
CA ILE A 580 -3.06 -1.13 18.21
C ILE A 580 -2.80 -1.13 16.70
N TRP A 581 -2.02 -0.18 16.21
CA TRP A 581 -1.68 -0.02 14.81
C TRP A 581 -0.20 -0.33 14.61
N GLU A 582 0.15 -0.79 13.42
CA GLU A 582 1.55 -0.92 13.01
C GLU A 582 2.10 0.44 12.56
N ASP A 583 3.36 0.71 12.90
CA ASP A 583 4.04 1.92 12.45
C ASP A 583 4.36 1.81 10.95
N THR A 584 3.98 2.84 10.19
CA THR A 584 4.53 3.04 8.85
C THR A 584 6.05 3.25 8.90
N PRO A 585 6.81 2.96 7.82
CA PRO A 585 8.25 3.22 7.79
C PRO A 585 8.64 4.67 8.15
N ASP A 586 7.84 5.64 7.71
CA ASP A 586 8.05 7.06 8.03
C ASP A 586 7.79 7.36 9.52
N GLN A 587 6.77 6.74 10.14
CA GLN A 587 6.51 6.88 11.58
C GLN A 587 7.59 6.23 12.44
N ALA A 588 8.04 5.04 12.06
CA ALA A 588 9.12 4.34 12.75
C ALA A 588 10.41 5.16 12.73
N LYS A 589 10.76 5.70 11.55
CA LYS A 589 11.90 6.60 11.38
C LYS A 589 11.75 7.88 12.20
N ALA A 590 10.59 8.55 12.14
CA ALA A 590 10.35 9.77 12.90
C ALA A 590 10.42 9.54 14.41
N THR A 591 9.92 8.41 14.90
CA THR A 591 10.03 8.02 16.32
C THR A 591 11.50 7.86 16.72
N GLU A 592 12.28 7.12 15.93
CA GLU A 592 13.70 6.86 16.19
C GLU A 592 14.52 8.16 16.17
N ASP A 593 14.31 9.01 15.17
CA ASP A 593 14.94 10.32 15.05
C ASP A 593 14.64 11.23 16.25
N VAL A 594 13.38 11.30 16.71
CA VAL A 594 13.00 12.08 17.90
C VAL A 594 13.71 11.54 19.15
N LYS A 595 13.75 10.22 19.35
CA LYS A 595 14.42 9.60 20.49
C LYS A 595 15.93 9.82 20.48
N ASN A 596 16.55 9.79 19.31
CA ASN A 596 17.99 10.01 19.14
C ASN A 596 18.36 11.45 19.45
N ASP A 597 17.54 12.41 19.03
CA ASP A 597 17.75 13.83 19.33
C ASP A 597 17.57 14.11 20.83
N MET A 598 16.56 13.52 21.48
CA MET A 598 16.34 13.65 22.93
C MET A 598 17.51 13.08 23.75
N GLN A 599 18.28 12.13 23.21
CA GLN A 599 19.44 11.57 23.92
C GLN A 599 20.72 12.44 23.77
N GLN A 600 20.66 13.51 22.99
CA GLN A 600 21.81 14.41 22.80
C GLN A 600 21.96 15.40 23.98
N PRO A 601 23.19 15.89 24.25
CA PRO A 601 23.44 16.85 25.32
C PRO A 601 22.96 18.29 25.01
N HIS A 602 22.43 18.53 23.82
CA HIS A 602 21.94 19.84 23.38
C HIS A 602 20.42 19.82 23.11
N PRO A 603 19.69 20.93 23.31
CA PRO A 603 18.23 20.93 23.18
C PRO A 603 17.72 20.57 21.77
N MET A 604 16.87 19.54 21.65
CA MET A 604 16.21 19.14 20.40
C MET A 604 15.31 20.26 19.84
N ASP A 605 15.31 20.47 18.51
CA ASP A 605 14.33 21.31 17.81
C ASP A 605 13.85 20.60 16.55
N ARG A 606 12.81 19.78 16.69
CA ARG A 606 12.35 18.90 15.61
C ARG A 606 10.92 19.23 15.19
N LEU A 607 10.70 19.24 13.88
CA LEU A 607 9.38 19.35 13.27
C LEU A 607 8.98 18.02 12.64
N VAL A 608 7.82 17.49 13.04
CA VAL A 608 7.20 16.32 12.42
C VAL A 608 6.01 16.78 11.57
N CYS A 609 6.14 16.58 10.26
CA CYS A 609 5.10 16.87 9.27
C CYS A 609 4.39 15.58 8.86
N GLY A 610 3.07 15.62 8.69
CA GLY A 610 2.29 14.53 8.13
C GLY A 610 0.81 14.90 8.06
N ASP A 611 0.04 14.29 7.16
CA ASP A 611 -1.38 14.64 7.00
C ASP A 611 -2.22 14.24 8.23
N VAL A 612 -3.47 14.69 8.27
CA VAL A 612 -4.42 14.30 9.33
C VAL A 612 -4.61 12.77 9.30
N GLY A 613 -4.48 12.12 10.45
CA GLY A 613 -4.60 10.66 10.58
C GLY A 613 -3.27 9.88 10.47
N PHE A 614 -2.16 10.52 10.10
CA PHE A 614 -0.86 9.85 9.92
C PHE A 614 -0.10 9.59 11.24
N GLY A 615 -0.80 9.53 12.38
CA GLY A 615 -0.22 9.16 13.68
C GLY A 615 0.80 10.13 14.29
N LYS A 616 0.83 11.41 13.91
CA LYS A 616 1.69 12.44 14.55
C LYS A 616 1.55 12.48 16.08
N THR A 617 0.33 12.33 16.56
CA THR A 617 0.01 12.30 17.99
C THR A 617 0.69 11.14 18.70
N GLU A 618 0.84 9.98 18.05
CA GLU A 618 1.50 8.82 18.66
C GLU A 618 3.00 9.08 18.86
N ILE A 619 3.68 9.70 17.89
CA ILE A 619 5.09 10.13 18.03
C ILE A 619 5.25 11.08 19.22
N ALA A 620 4.31 12.02 19.39
CA ALA A 620 4.30 12.96 20.50
C ALA A 620 4.06 12.29 21.86
N ILE A 621 3.18 11.30 21.93
CA ILE A 621 2.92 10.51 23.14
C ILE A 621 4.18 9.73 23.54
N ARG A 622 4.85 9.08 22.59
CA ARG A 622 6.10 8.33 22.85
C ARG A 622 7.21 9.25 23.36
N ALA A 623 7.37 10.43 22.75
CA ALA A 623 8.34 11.42 23.21
C ALA A 623 7.99 11.97 24.61
N ALA A 624 6.71 12.26 24.87
CA ALA A 624 6.25 12.72 26.17
C ALA A 624 6.46 11.68 27.26
N PHE A 625 6.17 10.41 26.98
CA PHE A 625 6.40 9.32 27.92
C PHE A 625 7.89 9.13 28.21
N LYS A 626 8.74 9.12 27.19
CA LYS A 626 10.20 9.07 27.36
C LYS A 626 10.71 10.20 28.28
N ALA A 627 10.20 11.41 28.09
CA ALA A 627 10.57 12.54 28.92
C ALA A 627 10.10 12.40 30.38
N ALA A 628 8.86 11.96 30.58
CA ALA A 628 8.29 11.70 31.90
C ALA A 628 9.01 10.57 32.65
N ALA A 629 9.29 9.45 31.96
CA ALA A 629 10.07 8.33 32.50
C ALA A 629 11.50 8.75 32.87
N GLY A 630 12.08 9.69 32.11
CA GLY A 630 13.36 10.34 32.42
C GLY A 630 13.31 11.35 33.58
N GLY A 631 12.17 11.47 34.29
CA GLY A 631 12.00 12.34 35.45
C GLY A 631 11.77 13.83 35.11
N LYS A 632 11.43 14.16 33.86
CA LYS A 632 11.15 15.52 33.42
C LYS A 632 9.68 15.76 33.17
N GLN A 633 9.22 16.99 33.39
CA GLN A 633 7.85 17.39 33.03
C GLN A 633 7.74 17.73 31.55
N VAL A 634 6.55 17.53 30.99
CA VAL A 634 6.20 17.77 29.60
C VAL A 634 5.07 18.79 29.48
N ALA A 635 5.22 19.75 28.58
CA ALA A 635 4.18 20.69 28.21
C ALA A 635 3.69 20.40 26.80
N VAL A 636 2.38 20.19 26.60
CA VAL A 636 1.76 20.04 25.28
C VAL A 636 0.89 21.25 24.99
N LEU A 637 1.37 22.10 24.07
CA LEU A 637 0.73 23.34 23.69
C LEU A 637 -0.08 23.18 22.40
N VAL A 638 -1.37 23.48 22.47
CA VAL A 638 -2.34 23.33 21.36
C VAL A 638 -3.15 24.62 21.14
N PRO A 639 -3.63 24.90 19.92
CA PRO A 639 -4.20 26.21 19.61
C PRO A 639 -5.62 26.41 20.15
N THR A 640 -6.40 25.34 20.29
CA THR A 640 -7.82 25.41 20.68
C THR A 640 -8.12 24.57 21.92
N THR A 641 -9.19 24.95 22.63
CA THR A 641 -9.64 24.26 23.83
C THR A 641 -10.21 22.86 23.54
N ILE A 642 -10.74 22.65 22.34
CA ILE A 642 -11.21 21.34 21.86
C ILE A 642 -10.01 20.43 21.61
N LEU A 643 -8.97 20.91 20.92
CA LEU A 643 -7.73 20.14 20.71
C LEU A 643 -7.07 19.78 22.05
N ALA A 644 -7.09 20.69 23.03
CA ALA A 644 -6.56 20.40 24.37
C ALA A 644 -7.30 19.23 25.04
N MET A 645 -8.63 19.16 24.90
CA MET A 645 -9.42 18.06 25.43
C MET A 645 -9.20 16.76 24.66
N GLN A 646 -9.07 16.83 23.33
CA GLN A 646 -8.79 15.67 22.48
C GLN A 646 -7.44 15.05 22.84
N HIS A 647 -6.38 15.87 22.85
CA HIS A 647 -5.05 15.43 23.28
C HIS A 647 -5.06 14.89 24.71
N TYR A 648 -5.74 15.55 25.64
CA TYR A 648 -5.88 15.05 27.01
C TYR A 648 -6.50 13.65 27.07
N LYS A 649 -7.61 13.44 26.35
CA LYS A 649 -8.28 12.14 26.30
C LYS A 649 -7.34 11.08 25.69
N THR A 650 -6.71 11.37 24.55
CA THR A 650 -5.81 10.42 23.88
C THR A 650 -4.58 10.09 24.74
N PHE A 651 -3.92 11.09 25.34
CA PHE A 651 -2.76 10.87 26.20
C PHE A 651 -3.14 10.07 27.46
N ARG A 652 -4.23 10.46 28.13
CA ARG A 652 -4.70 9.75 29.33
C ARG A 652 -5.07 8.30 29.01
N ASP A 653 -5.78 8.06 27.91
CA ASP A 653 -6.23 6.72 27.54
C ASP A 653 -5.04 5.86 27.07
N ARG A 654 -4.07 6.42 26.33
CA ARG A 654 -2.85 5.71 25.89
C ARG A 654 -1.87 5.40 27.02
N LEU A 655 -1.82 6.25 28.05
CA LEU A 655 -0.90 6.13 29.18
C LEU A 655 -1.57 5.57 30.46
N ALA A 656 -2.80 5.05 30.35
CA ALA A 656 -3.61 4.66 31.51
C ALA A 656 -2.98 3.57 32.40
N ASN A 657 -2.22 2.66 31.79
CA ASN A 657 -1.56 1.54 32.48
C ASN A 657 -0.09 1.85 32.84
N LEU A 658 0.37 3.08 32.63
CA LEU A 658 1.76 3.49 32.85
C LEU A 658 1.84 4.46 34.04
N PRO A 659 2.97 4.52 34.76
CA PRO A 659 3.10 5.30 36.00
C PRO A 659 3.33 6.80 35.73
N VAL A 660 2.43 7.45 34.98
CA VAL A 660 2.52 8.87 34.61
C VAL A 660 1.19 9.61 34.81
N THR A 661 1.27 10.84 35.32
CA THR A 661 0.12 11.69 35.60
C THR A 661 -0.08 12.72 34.49
N VAL A 662 -1.19 12.60 33.76
CA VAL A 662 -1.59 13.53 32.71
C VAL A 662 -2.68 14.47 33.20
N GLU A 663 -2.48 15.78 33.02
CA GLU A 663 -3.50 16.79 33.31
C GLU A 663 -3.67 17.79 32.16
N TYR A 664 -4.74 18.57 32.20
CA TYR A 664 -4.98 19.64 31.23
C TYR A 664 -5.42 20.96 31.87
N ILE A 665 -5.15 22.09 31.21
CA ILE A 665 -5.68 23.42 31.54
C ILE A 665 -6.32 24.03 30.29
N ASN A 666 -7.62 24.32 30.36
CA ASN A 666 -8.34 25.05 29.33
C ASN A 666 -9.51 25.84 29.94
N ARG A 667 -10.29 26.52 29.09
CA ARG A 667 -11.45 27.35 29.51
C ARG A 667 -12.60 26.57 30.18
N PHE A 668 -12.61 25.25 30.09
CA PHE A 668 -13.66 24.41 30.67
C PHE A 668 -13.39 24.05 32.14
N LYS A 669 -12.17 24.28 32.63
CA LYS A 669 -11.87 24.18 34.08
C LYS A 669 -12.24 25.47 34.80
N THR A 670 -12.76 25.34 36.01
CA THR A 670 -13.02 26.49 36.89
C THR A 670 -11.71 27.15 37.35
N PRO A 671 -11.72 28.44 37.72
CA PRO A 671 -10.51 29.11 38.22
C PRO A 671 -9.86 28.40 39.41
N LYS A 672 -10.67 27.80 40.30
CA LYS A 672 -10.19 26.99 41.43
C LYS A 672 -9.40 25.76 40.96
N GLN A 673 -9.97 24.98 40.04
CA GLN A 673 -9.32 23.79 39.48
C GLN A 673 -8.05 24.13 38.70
N ILE A 674 -8.03 25.26 37.98
CA ILE A 674 -6.82 25.73 37.28
C ILE A 674 -5.73 26.05 38.31
N LYS A 675 -6.07 26.75 39.40
CA LYS A 675 -5.12 27.06 40.49
C LYS A 675 -4.54 25.80 41.13
N GLU A 676 -5.38 24.82 41.47
CA GLU A 676 -4.95 23.53 42.03
C GLU A 676 -4.06 22.73 41.05
N THR A 677 -4.38 22.79 39.75
CA THR A 677 -3.53 22.17 38.71
C THR A 677 -2.17 22.86 38.65
N MET A 678 -2.11 24.19 38.67
CA MET A 678 -0.85 24.95 38.67
C MET A 678 0.01 24.62 39.90
N GLU A 679 -0.59 24.50 41.09
CA GLU A 679 0.12 24.13 42.31
C GLU A 679 0.73 22.72 42.22
N ARG A 680 0.02 21.75 41.65
CA ARG A 680 0.54 20.38 41.40
C ARG A 680 1.67 20.36 40.38
N VAL A 681 1.57 21.16 39.32
CA VAL A 681 2.62 21.32 38.32
C VAL A 681 3.88 21.92 38.93
N SER A 682 3.76 23.00 39.72
CA SER A 682 4.89 23.61 40.44
C SER A 682 5.52 22.67 41.47
N ALA A 683 4.73 21.76 42.07
CA ALA A 683 5.23 20.75 43.00
C ALA A 683 5.87 19.54 42.31
N GLY A 684 5.74 19.40 40.98
CA GLY A 684 6.20 18.24 40.21
C GLY A 684 5.34 16.98 40.40
N LYS A 685 4.06 17.14 40.77
CA LYS A 685 3.10 16.02 40.88
C LYS A 685 2.37 15.71 39.57
N THR A 686 2.57 16.55 38.55
CA THR A 686 1.98 16.42 37.21
C THR A 686 3.12 16.24 36.23
N ASP A 687 3.18 15.09 35.55
CA ASP A 687 4.25 14.77 34.61
C ASP A 687 3.99 15.40 33.25
N ILE A 688 2.74 15.33 32.75
CA ILE A 688 2.36 15.85 31.44
C ILE A 688 1.21 16.84 31.60
N LEU A 689 1.43 18.09 31.16
CA LEU A 689 0.43 19.15 31.19
C LEU A 689 0.04 19.58 29.77
N ILE A 690 -1.24 19.41 29.43
CA ILE A 690 -1.79 19.76 28.12
C ILE A 690 -2.61 21.04 28.23
N GLY A 691 -2.43 21.99 27.31
CA GLY A 691 -3.15 23.25 27.43
C GLY A 691 -3.03 24.16 26.23
N THR A 692 -3.80 25.23 26.26
CA THR A 692 -3.76 26.26 25.22
C THR A 692 -2.71 27.32 25.55
N HIS A 693 -2.82 28.52 24.97
CA HIS A 693 -1.98 29.67 25.29
C HIS A 693 -1.86 29.97 26.81
N ALA A 694 -2.77 29.46 27.65
CA ALA A 694 -2.66 29.50 29.11
C ALA A 694 -1.34 28.95 29.64
N LEU A 695 -0.71 27.98 28.95
CA LEU A 695 0.60 27.44 29.35
C LEU A 695 1.74 28.46 29.21
N THR A 696 1.56 29.50 28.40
CA THR A 696 2.55 30.58 28.22
C THR A 696 2.36 31.74 29.21
N ASN A 697 1.44 31.60 30.17
CA ASN A 697 1.21 32.60 31.20
C ASN A 697 2.33 32.55 32.25
N LYS A 698 2.87 33.72 32.64
CA LYS A 698 3.96 33.83 33.63
C LYS A 698 3.61 33.25 35.01
N LYS A 699 2.33 33.08 35.32
CA LYS A 699 1.86 32.49 36.57
C LYS A 699 2.07 30.97 36.66
N LEU A 700 2.22 30.28 35.52
CA LEU A 700 2.50 28.86 35.48
C LEU A 700 4.02 28.66 35.53
N GLN A 701 4.49 27.90 36.52
CA GLN A 701 5.89 27.53 36.67
C GLN A 701 6.00 26.01 36.76
N PHE A 702 6.78 25.42 35.87
CA PHE A 702 7.15 24.01 35.96
C PHE A 702 8.28 23.86 36.97
N LYS A 703 8.31 22.74 37.70
CA LYS A 703 9.41 22.37 38.58
C LYS A 703 10.67 22.05 37.76
N ASP A 704 10.50 21.23 36.71
CA ASP A 704 11.60 20.80 35.84
C ASP A 704 11.05 20.41 34.45
N LEU A 705 10.86 21.39 33.58
CA LEU A 705 10.37 21.18 32.22
C LEU A 705 11.48 20.66 31.31
N GLY A 706 11.33 19.45 30.78
CA GLY A 706 12.31 18.84 29.87
C GLY A 706 11.86 18.79 28.41
N LEU A 707 10.56 18.76 28.12
CA LEU A 707 10.05 18.66 26.75
C LEU A 707 8.84 19.59 26.53
N LEU A 708 8.87 20.32 25.41
CA LEU A 708 7.79 21.16 24.90
C LEU A 708 7.28 20.61 23.56
N ILE A 709 6.04 20.14 23.54
CA ILE A 709 5.35 19.69 22.33
C ILE A 709 4.42 20.80 21.85
N ILE A 710 4.50 21.20 20.58
CA ILE A 710 3.68 22.26 20.00
C ILE A 710 2.92 21.71 18.81
N ASP A 711 1.60 21.65 18.90
CA ASP A 711 0.76 21.20 17.79
C ASP A 711 0.22 22.40 17.01
N GLU A 712 0.35 22.38 15.69
CA GLU A 712 -0.16 23.40 14.77
C GLU A 712 0.35 24.83 15.10
N GLU A 713 1.68 24.99 15.21
CA GLU A 713 2.36 26.24 15.59
C GLU A 713 1.90 27.46 14.76
N GLN A 714 1.52 27.26 13.50
CA GLN A 714 1.02 28.30 12.59
C GLN A 714 -0.23 29.02 13.14
N LYS A 715 -1.10 28.34 13.91
CA LYS A 715 -2.36 28.87 14.43
C LYS A 715 -2.19 29.79 15.66
N PHE A 716 -0.99 29.90 16.22
CA PHE A 716 -0.74 30.79 17.36
C PHE A 716 -0.44 32.24 16.93
N GLY A 717 -0.93 33.19 17.73
CA GLY A 717 -0.65 34.61 17.57
C GLY A 717 0.80 34.99 17.90
N VAL A 718 1.21 36.17 17.43
CA VAL A 718 2.60 36.68 17.54
C VAL A 718 3.12 36.68 18.98
N LYS A 719 2.33 37.16 19.94
CA LYS A 719 2.72 37.21 21.37
C LYS A 719 3.05 35.84 21.96
N THR A 720 2.33 34.79 21.55
CA THR A 720 2.60 33.41 22.01
C THR A 720 3.87 32.88 21.36
N LYS A 721 4.04 33.12 20.05
CA LYS A 721 5.24 32.71 19.30
C LYS A 721 6.52 33.34 19.87
N ASP A 722 6.49 34.59 20.28
CA ASP A 722 7.67 35.25 20.87
C ASP A 722 8.04 34.65 22.23
N LYS A 723 7.06 34.34 23.09
CA LYS A 723 7.32 33.61 24.34
C LYS A 723 7.84 32.20 24.10
N LEU A 724 7.35 31.52 23.07
CA LEU A 724 7.84 30.19 22.71
C LEU A 724 9.32 30.24 22.33
N LYS A 725 9.77 31.26 21.59
CA LYS A 725 11.19 31.44 21.26
C LYS A 725 12.08 31.52 22.50
N GLU A 726 11.59 32.11 23.60
CA GLU A 726 12.34 32.19 24.86
C GLU A 726 12.44 30.82 25.55
N ILE A 727 11.34 30.07 25.63
CA ILE A 727 11.30 28.73 26.26
C ILE A 727 12.11 27.72 25.44
N LYS A 728 12.01 27.79 24.11
CA LYS A 728 12.68 26.88 23.17
C LYS A 728 14.21 26.84 23.32
N VAL A 729 14.86 27.88 23.87
CA VAL A 729 16.33 27.96 23.92
C VAL A 729 16.95 26.84 24.77
N ASN A 730 16.29 26.43 25.86
CA ASN A 730 16.87 25.53 26.87
C ASN A 730 16.10 24.21 27.05
N VAL A 731 15.06 23.99 26.25
CA VAL A 731 14.13 22.86 26.39
C VAL A 731 13.99 22.14 25.06
N ASP A 732 13.96 20.81 25.10
CA ASP A 732 13.68 20.00 23.92
C ASP A 732 12.31 20.37 23.37
N THR A 733 12.24 20.58 22.07
CA THR A 733 11.05 21.09 21.39
C THR A 733 10.67 20.17 20.24
N LEU A 734 9.43 19.68 20.28
CA LEU A 734 8.81 18.87 19.23
C LEU A 734 7.61 19.62 18.65
N SER A 735 7.74 20.17 17.46
CA SER A 735 6.63 20.78 16.73
C SER A 735 5.94 19.75 15.82
N LEU A 736 4.60 19.76 15.79
CA LEU A 736 3.77 18.92 14.93
C LEU A 736 2.99 19.81 13.96
N SER A 737 2.93 19.44 12.68
CA SER A 737 2.12 20.16 11.70
C SER A 737 1.46 19.24 10.68
N ALA A 738 0.18 19.52 10.39
CA ALA A 738 -0.54 18.90 9.29
C ALA A 738 -0.21 19.51 7.92
N THR A 739 0.39 20.70 7.87
CA THR A 739 0.76 21.33 6.59
C THR A 739 2.13 20.80 6.14
N PRO A 740 2.22 20.11 4.98
CA PRO A 740 3.50 19.63 4.48
C PRO A 740 4.40 20.80 4.08
N ILE A 741 5.71 20.64 4.32
CA ILE A 741 6.73 21.57 3.80
C ILE A 741 7.14 21.08 2.41
N PRO A 742 7.32 21.97 1.41
CA PRO A 742 7.87 21.59 0.12
C PRO A 742 9.19 20.83 0.29
N ARG A 743 9.36 19.67 -0.38
CA ARG A 743 10.57 18.84 -0.23
C ARG A 743 11.89 19.55 -0.56
N THR A 744 11.86 20.66 -1.32
CA THR A 744 13.04 21.51 -1.57
C THR A 744 13.53 22.28 -0.34
N LEU A 745 12.72 22.34 0.72
CA LEU A 745 13.03 22.96 2.00
C LEU A 745 13.23 21.94 3.13
N HIS A 746 13.08 20.64 2.85
CA HIS A 746 13.17 19.55 3.83
C HIS A 746 14.60 19.17 4.20
#